data_AF-A0A3M8DD47-F1
#
_entry.id   AF-A0A3M8DD47-F1
#
_cell.length_a   1.000
_cell.length_b   1.000
_cell.length_c   1.000
_cell.angle_alpha   90.00
_cell.angle_beta   90.00
_cell.angle_gamma   90.00
#
_symmetry.space_group_name_H-M   'P 1'
#
loop_
_entity.id
_entity.type
_entity.pdbx_description
1 polymer ?
#
loop_
_entity_poly.entity_id
_entity_poly.type
_entity_poly.pdbx_seq_one_letter_code
_entity_poly.pdbx_strand_id
1 'polypeptide(L)'
;MINNSYRKQVVALLALLLIVLGITAYSKVAVEVYPDYELSTYQISASASGMTTEEAEEKIARPLEDKVRELGGLEKITTITQAGSVQLTVKGKPDAGSRLQDEIAKKLDEAAVSLPVSRNELKWKRLSPDHGPLAFLLLHGGDLSTLANIGKYTVREQLAQVAGVSRVEVGSGLANKVELVFSPAMLKNYDVTPGEIIQQLQQQTAQAGIGGIGEGIDQTRFLWTSQASAPEALGKTIISTKKGNVALKLLAEIKDLRGSQADQMTLYKGEPALAINVYGREDARATKTAFELKRVVESINDQGQGKFVLEVIENNATPIADFLKRVLLFTVVTTIIAASFIGSWLRQTTAAFLSFLAVVLVAGGVLGGMWLYGLTLNLTTAGALFIILLLAEGALLALFARYAKQSILDQATIDRHTRPLLLLVVWPIFAVIGIAAVLFTTDFLKATDIPVLYDAIPVLLIGAVVLAVVIGLIVPTLAAGWLREHALAHQPQAKQTNMVTSWFFKRWERLLSRKTLPYFVTLLSTGLLYVFFHTFVTVDPFLQTDNDKTTMALPTIHGSSQSAALKAARTAEEKLRTLTDVQDVFVTVTKEELRFTIYMKRLAERVRTPYQFEKALNEQMRDIPQTDPYALVVGDAKSNRLEFTIKGTSLGTANEIASRLADYLQNSRMRDTKNNRLLTDVHIGDTDSTVYVNMIPRQDMLARYHISEAAVKSQVEGYLGEQSVGNVRWNDQSLSITASYPKKEMEHADQVKNVFIRTSNGSVRLDELVEWQLVKAPAVYKREDGMYMIKVSSAVSDQRRIAGLSYYLPIMMKDTITIPEGYTILSGEDIRKQEKEEADKTDTATRVLFSSLAAIAFCLVSLLVHRTIRHAVVSLLLVPLASFAVVGGLLWYNRPLNLMAASGAAAVIALMLQQAYVLIDGMERQAEGVKRPLTMRIQTAFAEYMPIMRVLLVMLVVGLLPLFSFWSGGDDFVASFAAVFTPGIALLAWVVMVIVPGLYHAMALRAERGAALSLAQLNQQLYAWFHNTKVKRKDHRAWKRKQRAAAIQHRREQAAAEREPRKAELQREDFQPIADLPSIDRHS
;
A
#
# COMPACT_ATOMS: atom_id res chain seq x y z
N MET A 1 -46.82 8.11 -24.04
CA MET A 1 -47.49 9.31 -24.57
C MET A 1 -47.08 10.50 -23.72
N ILE A 2 -46.30 11.43 -24.25
CA ILE A 2 -46.03 12.75 -23.65
C ILE A 2 -46.08 13.73 -24.82
N ASN A 3 -46.84 14.83 -24.70
CA ASN A 3 -46.90 15.82 -25.76
C ASN A 3 -45.50 16.45 -25.98
N ASN A 4 -45.11 16.71 -27.22
CA ASN A 4 -43.71 17.00 -27.57
C ASN A 4 -43.17 18.27 -26.86
N SER A 5 -44.06 19.20 -26.51
CA SER A 5 -43.75 20.37 -25.68
C SER A 5 -43.31 19.99 -24.25
N TYR A 6 -44.12 19.21 -23.52
CA TYR A 6 -43.79 18.77 -22.15
C TYR A 6 -42.48 17.97 -22.08
N ARG A 7 -42.19 17.15 -23.10
CA ARG A 7 -40.92 16.40 -23.15
C ARG A 7 -39.71 17.34 -23.24
N LYS A 8 -39.79 18.41 -24.03
CA LYS A 8 -38.73 19.43 -24.13
C LYS A 8 -38.60 20.23 -22.82
N GLN A 9 -39.71 20.55 -22.14
CA GLN A 9 -39.71 21.21 -20.83
C GLN A 9 -39.05 20.35 -19.74
N VAL A 10 -39.44 19.08 -19.61
CA VAL A 10 -38.84 18.13 -18.65
C VAL A 10 -37.35 17.94 -18.91
N VAL A 11 -36.93 17.87 -20.18
CA VAL A 11 -35.50 17.78 -20.53
C VAL A 11 -34.74 19.06 -20.21
N ALA A 12 -35.30 20.24 -20.48
CA ALA A 12 -34.67 21.51 -20.11
C ALA A 12 -34.48 21.60 -18.58
N LEU A 13 -35.45 21.14 -17.80
CA LEU A 13 -35.36 21.07 -16.34
C LEU A 13 -34.29 20.06 -15.88
N LEU A 14 -34.22 18.87 -16.47
CA LEU A 14 -33.17 17.89 -16.18
C LEU A 14 -31.76 18.41 -16.54
N ALA A 15 -31.61 19.09 -17.69
CA ALA A 15 -30.35 19.69 -18.09
C ALA A 15 -29.93 20.82 -17.12
N LEU A 16 -30.88 21.69 -16.74
CA LEU A 16 -30.64 22.74 -15.74
C LEU A 16 -30.25 22.14 -14.38
N LEU A 17 -30.91 21.08 -13.94
CA LEU A 17 -30.59 20.36 -12.70
C LEU A 17 -29.18 19.76 -12.72
N LEU A 18 -28.75 19.14 -13.82
CA LEU A 18 -27.39 18.64 -13.97
C LEU A 18 -26.33 19.77 -14.01
N ILE A 19 -26.67 20.94 -14.57
CA ILE A 19 -25.80 22.14 -14.53
C ILE A 19 -25.68 22.68 -13.10
N VAL A 20 -26.78 22.82 -12.37
CA VAL A 20 -26.78 23.31 -10.98
C VAL A 20 -26.07 22.31 -10.05
N LEU A 21 -26.28 21.00 -10.22
CA LEU A 21 -25.53 19.96 -9.52
C LEU A 21 -24.04 20.02 -9.85
N GLY A 22 -23.66 20.23 -11.11
CA GLY A 22 -22.25 20.37 -11.51
C GLY A 22 -21.57 21.59 -10.88
N ILE A 23 -22.22 22.76 -10.88
CA ILE A 23 -21.68 24.01 -10.31
C ILE A 23 -21.57 23.91 -8.79
N THR A 24 -22.58 23.35 -8.13
CA THR A 24 -22.56 23.14 -6.66
C THR A 24 -21.55 22.08 -6.25
N ALA A 25 -21.43 20.96 -6.99
CA ALA A 25 -20.43 19.94 -6.74
C ALA A 25 -19.00 20.42 -6.97
N TYR A 26 -18.71 21.14 -8.07
CA TYR A 26 -17.41 21.80 -8.28
C TYR A 26 -17.03 22.69 -7.07
N SER A 27 -18.02 23.37 -6.51
CA SER A 27 -17.84 24.23 -5.34
C SER A 27 -17.66 23.47 -4.01
N LYS A 28 -18.21 22.24 -3.87
CA LYS A 28 -18.33 21.50 -2.59
C LYS A 28 -17.61 20.15 -2.48
N VAL A 29 -17.25 19.49 -3.58
CA VAL A 29 -16.54 18.20 -3.55
C VAL A 29 -15.17 18.37 -2.90
N ALA A 30 -14.87 17.51 -1.93
CA ALA A 30 -13.55 17.40 -1.31
C ALA A 30 -12.52 16.92 -2.34
N VAL A 31 -11.26 17.33 -2.21
CA VAL A 31 -10.19 17.01 -3.16
C VAL A 31 -9.02 16.44 -2.39
N GLU A 32 -8.78 15.15 -2.59
CA GLU A 32 -7.91 14.32 -1.76
C GLU A 32 -6.79 13.68 -2.58
N VAL A 33 -5.72 13.29 -1.87
CA VAL A 33 -4.48 12.77 -2.45
C VAL A 33 -4.55 11.24 -2.59
N TYR A 34 -4.86 10.56 -1.49
CA TYR A 34 -5.24 9.15 -1.45
C TYR A 34 -6.69 9.07 -0.95
N PRO A 35 -7.50 8.08 -1.37
CA PRO A 35 -8.74 7.79 -0.67
C PRO A 35 -8.40 7.33 0.76
N ASP A 36 -9.21 7.71 1.74
CA ASP A 36 -9.03 7.20 3.10
C ASP A 36 -9.31 5.69 3.15
N TYR A 37 -8.33 4.91 3.63
CA TYR A 37 -8.47 3.46 3.77
C TYR A 37 -8.01 2.99 5.15
N GLU A 38 -8.99 2.49 5.92
CA GLU A 38 -8.82 2.01 7.28
C GLU A 38 -7.97 0.73 7.36
N LEU A 39 -6.64 0.85 7.46
CA LEU A 39 -5.84 -0.28 7.95
C LEU A 39 -6.28 -0.64 9.38
N SER A 40 -6.53 -1.93 9.60
CA SER A 40 -7.01 -2.48 10.86
C SER A 40 -5.84 -2.95 11.75
N THR A 41 -4.74 -2.20 11.77
CA THR A 41 -3.54 -2.52 12.56
C THR A 41 -3.54 -1.75 13.88
N TYR A 42 -3.17 -2.40 14.97
CA TYR A 42 -3.13 -1.83 16.32
C TYR A 42 -1.81 -2.17 17.02
N GLN A 43 -1.28 -1.25 17.80
CA GLN A 43 -0.10 -1.47 18.65
C GLN A 43 -0.53 -1.38 20.11
N ILE A 44 -0.20 -2.42 20.87
CA ILE A 44 -0.53 -2.60 22.28
C ILE A 44 0.80 -2.72 23.03
N SER A 45 0.97 -2.00 24.14
CA SER A 45 2.18 -2.02 24.95
C SER A 45 1.85 -2.13 26.43
N ALA A 46 2.56 -3.00 27.14
CA ALA A 46 2.48 -3.16 28.59
C ALA A 46 3.86 -2.94 29.21
N SER A 47 3.94 -2.10 30.23
CA SER A 47 5.14 -1.98 31.07
C SER A 47 5.22 -3.18 32.03
N ALA A 48 6.37 -3.84 32.09
CA ALA A 48 6.62 -5.05 32.89
C ALA A 48 7.73 -4.79 33.94
N SER A 49 7.64 -3.64 34.63
CA SER A 49 8.69 -3.07 35.48
C SER A 49 9.26 -4.07 36.50
N GLY A 50 10.54 -4.42 36.34
CA GLY A 50 11.25 -5.34 37.24
C GLY A 50 11.13 -6.83 36.90
N MET A 51 10.40 -7.21 35.84
CA MET A 51 10.34 -8.60 35.36
C MET A 51 11.47 -8.91 34.37
N THR A 52 11.98 -10.14 34.43
CA THR A 52 12.82 -10.73 33.37
C THR A 52 12.05 -10.88 32.05
N THR A 53 12.73 -11.10 30.92
CA THR A 53 12.04 -11.33 29.63
C THR A 53 11.17 -12.59 29.70
N GLU A 54 11.65 -13.63 30.37
CA GLU A 54 10.98 -14.91 30.60
C GLU A 54 9.68 -14.72 31.38
N GLU A 55 9.73 -14.01 32.50
CA GLU A 55 8.55 -13.70 33.31
C GLU A 55 7.58 -12.75 32.61
N ALA A 56 8.09 -11.76 31.88
CA ALA A 56 7.26 -10.87 31.08
C ALA A 56 6.56 -11.65 29.95
N GLU A 57 7.20 -12.67 29.36
CA GLU A 57 6.57 -13.51 28.35
C GLU A 57 5.48 -14.39 28.97
N GLU A 58 5.77 -15.08 30.07
CA GLU A 58 4.84 -16.01 30.72
C GLU A 58 3.67 -15.31 31.41
N LYS A 59 3.93 -14.23 32.15
CA LYS A 59 2.93 -13.56 33.01
C LYS A 59 2.16 -12.44 32.31
N ILE A 60 2.69 -11.89 31.21
CA ILE A 60 2.07 -10.78 30.47
C ILE A 60 1.86 -11.12 28.99
N ALA A 61 2.92 -11.45 28.26
CA ALA A 61 2.84 -11.54 26.80
C ALA A 61 1.94 -12.68 26.31
N ARG A 62 2.03 -13.89 26.90
CA ARG A 62 1.18 -15.02 26.52
C ARG A 62 -0.29 -14.84 26.90
N PRO A 63 -0.66 -14.45 28.15
CA PRO A 63 -2.06 -14.15 28.47
C PRO A 63 -2.64 -13.03 27.61
N LEU A 64 -1.83 -12.02 27.26
CA LEU A 64 -2.24 -10.92 26.38
C LEU A 64 -2.37 -11.35 24.91
N GLU A 65 -1.44 -12.17 24.39
CA GLU A 65 -1.57 -12.84 23.09
C GLU A 65 -2.86 -13.65 23.00
N ASP A 66 -3.15 -14.47 24.01
CA ASP A 66 -4.32 -15.34 24.02
C ASP A 66 -5.63 -14.53 24.14
N LYS A 67 -5.67 -13.49 24.99
CA LYS A 67 -6.82 -12.58 25.10
C LYS A 67 -7.06 -11.75 23.84
N VAL A 68 -6.00 -11.43 23.09
CA VAL A 68 -6.11 -10.83 21.76
C VAL A 68 -6.55 -11.88 20.74
N ARG A 69 -6.06 -13.12 20.80
CA ARG A 69 -6.44 -14.20 19.87
C ARG A 69 -7.89 -14.71 20.07
N GLU A 70 -8.54 -14.38 21.20
CA GLU A 70 -10.00 -14.49 21.37
C GLU A 70 -10.81 -13.58 20.42
N LEU A 71 -10.19 -12.52 19.86
CA LEU A 71 -10.88 -11.60 18.95
C LEU A 71 -11.12 -12.21 17.57
N GLY A 72 -12.37 -12.09 17.10
CA GLY A 72 -12.70 -12.42 15.73
C GLY A 72 -12.09 -11.42 14.74
N GLY A 73 -11.74 -11.88 13.54
CA GLY A 73 -11.30 -10.99 12.46
C GLY A 73 -9.83 -10.58 12.49
N LEU A 74 -8.98 -11.25 13.28
CA LEU A 74 -7.52 -11.08 13.18
C LEU A 74 -6.94 -11.78 11.95
N GLU A 75 -5.81 -11.25 11.47
CA GLU A 75 -5.02 -11.78 10.34
C GLU A 75 -3.63 -12.25 10.80
N LYS A 76 -3.00 -11.54 11.76
CA LYS A 76 -1.65 -11.77 12.28
C LYS A 76 -1.42 -11.08 13.63
N ILE A 77 -0.72 -11.72 14.56
CA ILE A 77 -0.24 -11.14 15.83
C ILE A 77 1.29 -11.28 15.91
N THR A 78 2.00 -10.15 16.05
CA THR A 78 3.45 -10.13 16.28
C THR A 78 3.75 -9.55 17.66
N THR A 79 4.47 -10.29 18.49
CA THR A 79 4.85 -9.90 19.85
C THR A 79 6.36 -9.67 19.95
N ILE A 80 6.77 -8.64 20.69
CA ILE A 80 8.15 -8.41 21.10
C ILE A 80 8.14 -8.27 22.62
N THR A 81 8.85 -9.15 23.31
CA THR A 81 9.04 -9.12 24.76
C THR A 81 10.50 -8.85 25.09
N GLN A 82 10.74 -7.95 26.05
CA GLN A 82 12.05 -7.58 26.57
C GLN A 82 11.93 -7.38 28.09
N ALA A 83 13.04 -7.44 28.82
CA ALA A 83 13.04 -7.09 30.24
C ALA A 83 12.41 -5.69 30.45
N GLY A 84 11.41 -5.60 31.32
CA GLY A 84 10.67 -4.35 31.56
C GLY A 84 9.57 -3.97 30.55
N SER A 85 9.40 -4.63 29.40
CA SER A 85 8.33 -4.28 28.45
C SER A 85 7.84 -5.39 27.52
N VAL A 86 6.54 -5.34 27.20
CA VAL A 86 5.87 -6.21 26.22
C VAL A 86 5.18 -5.33 25.18
N GLN A 87 5.35 -5.64 23.89
CA GLN A 87 4.70 -4.95 22.79
C GLN A 87 4.07 -5.95 21.81
N LEU A 88 2.75 -5.89 21.64
CA LEU A 88 2.02 -6.63 20.60
C LEU A 88 1.67 -5.68 19.46
N THR A 89 1.81 -6.16 18.23
CA THR A 89 1.30 -5.56 17.01
C THR A 89 0.25 -6.51 16.44
N VAL A 90 -0.99 -6.03 16.34
CA VAL A 90 -2.17 -6.82 16.01
C VAL A 90 -2.69 -6.34 14.66
N LYS A 91 -2.63 -7.19 13.64
CA LYS A 91 -3.18 -6.90 12.31
C LYS A 91 -4.55 -7.57 12.19
N GLY A 92 -5.59 -6.77 12.14
CA GLY A 92 -6.95 -7.17 11.76
C GLY A 92 -7.09 -7.31 10.24
N LYS A 93 -8.12 -8.06 9.83
CA LYS A 93 -8.53 -8.17 8.42
C LYS A 93 -9.06 -6.83 7.88
N PRO A 94 -9.07 -6.61 6.55
CA PRO A 94 -9.51 -5.35 5.95
C PRO A 94 -10.96 -4.93 6.26
N ASP A 95 -11.81 -5.87 6.67
CA ASP A 95 -13.21 -5.66 7.03
C ASP A 95 -13.45 -5.44 8.55
N ALA A 96 -12.40 -5.49 9.37
CA ALA A 96 -12.52 -5.43 10.83
C ALA A 96 -12.72 -4.00 11.37
N GLY A 97 -12.02 -3.01 10.78
CA GLY A 97 -12.25 -1.56 10.94
C GLY A 97 -12.37 -1.05 12.37
N SER A 98 -13.13 0.04 12.54
CA SER A 98 -13.47 0.63 13.84
C SER A 98 -14.10 -0.35 14.85
N ARG A 99 -14.81 -1.39 14.40
CA ARG A 99 -15.37 -2.41 15.29
C ARG A 99 -14.28 -3.16 16.07
N LEU A 100 -13.17 -3.51 15.42
CA LEU A 100 -12.06 -4.17 16.10
C LEU A 100 -11.37 -3.27 17.11
N GLN A 101 -11.42 -1.94 16.93
CA GLN A 101 -10.91 -0.98 17.91
C GLN A 101 -11.68 -1.08 19.24
N ASP A 102 -13.02 -1.10 19.19
CA ASP A 102 -13.86 -1.18 20.38
C ASP A 102 -13.76 -2.57 21.05
N GLU A 103 -13.68 -3.64 20.26
CA GLU A 103 -13.47 -4.99 20.78
C GLU A 103 -12.08 -5.17 21.41
N ILE A 104 -11.02 -4.59 20.84
CA ILE A 104 -9.67 -4.51 21.45
C ILE A 104 -9.71 -3.71 22.75
N ALA A 105 -10.27 -2.50 22.75
CA ALA A 105 -10.31 -1.64 23.93
C ALA A 105 -11.01 -2.35 25.10
N LYS A 106 -12.15 -3.00 24.84
CA LYS A 106 -12.86 -3.82 25.82
C LYS A 106 -12.05 -5.03 26.28
N LYS A 107 -11.40 -5.77 25.36
CA LYS A 107 -10.58 -6.94 25.73
C LYS A 107 -9.35 -6.58 26.55
N LEU A 108 -8.79 -5.39 26.35
CA LEU A 108 -7.67 -4.89 27.17
C LEU A 108 -8.13 -4.48 28.57
N ASP A 109 -9.32 -3.88 28.70
CA ASP A 109 -9.94 -3.64 30.01
C ASP A 109 -10.30 -4.94 30.75
N GLU A 110 -10.77 -5.97 30.04
CA GLU A 110 -10.94 -7.33 30.61
C GLU A 110 -9.60 -7.94 31.03
N ALA A 111 -8.56 -7.85 30.19
CA ALA A 111 -7.25 -8.44 30.45
C ALA A 111 -6.51 -7.77 31.63
N ALA A 112 -6.63 -6.45 31.79
CA ALA A 112 -6.00 -5.67 32.87
C ALA A 112 -6.45 -6.07 34.28
N VAL A 113 -7.55 -6.83 34.43
CA VAL A 113 -7.97 -7.41 35.72
C VAL A 113 -7.19 -8.70 36.05
N SER A 114 -6.68 -9.39 35.03
CA SER A 114 -5.98 -10.68 35.14
C SER A 114 -4.46 -10.60 35.01
N LEU A 115 -3.93 -9.50 34.46
CA LEU A 115 -2.52 -9.28 34.24
C LEU A 115 -1.85 -8.63 35.46
N PRO A 116 -0.55 -8.88 35.72
CA PRO A 116 0.22 -8.23 36.79
C PRO A 116 0.68 -6.81 36.40
N VAL A 117 -0.16 -6.04 35.70
CA VAL A 117 0.12 -4.65 35.27
C VAL A 117 -1.10 -3.78 35.50
N SER A 118 -0.88 -2.52 35.87
CA SER A 118 -1.96 -1.56 36.10
C SER A 118 -2.63 -1.15 34.79
N ARG A 119 -3.90 -0.75 34.84
CA ARG A 119 -4.62 -0.21 33.66
C ARG A 119 -3.91 0.99 32.99
N ASN A 120 -3.13 1.76 33.74
CA ASN A 120 -2.34 2.89 33.21
C ASN A 120 -1.01 2.46 32.54
N GLU A 121 -0.58 1.21 32.76
CA GLU A 121 0.65 0.62 32.22
C GLU A 121 0.38 -0.18 30.94
N LEU A 122 -0.86 -0.64 30.75
CA LEU A 122 -1.37 -1.21 29.51
C LEU A 122 -1.95 -0.10 28.60
N LYS A 123 -1.27 0.18 27.48
CA LYS A 123 -1.65 1.22 26.51
C LYS A 123 -1.87 0.60 25.15
N TRP A 124 -2.73 1.20 24.35
CA TRP A 124 -2.88 0.85 22.94
C TRP A 124 -3.06 2.09 22.07
N LYS A 125 -2.74 1.96 20.79
CA LYS A 125 -3.06 2.94 19.74
C LYS A 125 -3.39 2.20 18.45
N ARG A 126 -4.23 2.81 17.62
CA ARG A 126 -4.37 2.38 16.22
C ARG A 126 -3.11 2.75 15.44
N LEU A 127 -2.62 1.82 14.62
CA LEU A 127 -1.66 2.08 13.56
C LEU A 127 -2.43 2.29 12.26
N SER A 128 -3.08 3.45 12.15
CA SER A 128 -3.51 3.97 10.85
C SER A 128 -2.29 4.12 9.94
N PRO A 129 -2.43 4.10 8.60
CA PRO A 129 -1.44 4.74 7.76
C PRO A 129 -1.46 6.22 8.14
N ASP A 130 -0.41 6.72 8.80
CA ASP A 130 -0.28 8.16 9.07
C ASP A 130 -0.25 8.83 7.68
N HIS A 131 -1.29 9.59 7.34
CA HIS A 131 -1.36 10.30 6.08
C HIS A 131 -0.13 11.20 6.01
N GLY A 132 0.81 10.84 5.11
CA GLY A 132 2.13 11.47 5.03
C GLY A 132 1.99 13.00 4.97
N PRO A 133 2.90 13.75 5.63
CA PRO A 133 2.73 15.19 5.79
C PRO A 133 2.46 15.87 4.44
N LEU A 134 1.48 16.77 4.40
CA LEU A 134 1.12 17.53 3.20
C LEU A 134 2.34 18.26 2.63
N ALA A 135 3.24 18.70 3.51
CA ALA A 135 4.57 19.15 3.15
C ALA A 135 5.60 18.77 4.22
N PHE A 136 6.80 18.42 3.76
CA PHE A 136 8.01 18.31 4.57
C PHE A 136 8.90 19.52 4.28
N LEU A 137 9.27 20.25 5.34
CA LEU A 137 10.05 21.48 5.25
C LEU A 137 11.34 21.35 6.06
N LEU A 138 12.43 21.96 5.57
CA LEU A 138 13.68 22.11 6.30
C LEU A 138 13.99 23.58 6.53
N LEU A 139 14.19 23.96 7.80
CA LEU A 139 14.62 25.30 8.21
C LEU A 139 16.13 25.27 8.51
N HIS A 140 16.93 26.01 7.73
CA HIS A 140 18.41 26.02 7.79
C HIS A 140 18.99 27.44 7.63
N GLY A 141 20.31 27.59 7.51
CA GLY A 141 20.98 28.89 7.26
C GLY A 141 21.38 29.69 8.51
N GLY A 142 21.38 29.07 9.70
CA GLY A 142 21.68 29.75 10.97
C GLY A 142 22.00 28.82 12.13
N ASP A 143 22.34 29.37 13.29
CA ASP A 143 22.61 28.56 14.48
C ASP A 143 21.34 27.82 14.95
N LEU A 144 21.50 26.56 15.37
CA LEU A 144 20.39 25.66 15.71
C LEU A 144 19.53 26.21 16.87
N SER A 145 20.13 26.91 17.84
CA SER A 145 19.42 27.62 18.92
C SER A 145 18.48 28.69 18.38
N THR A 146 18.91 29.39 17.33
CA THR A 146 18.14 30.44 16.66
C THR A 146 17.06 29.82 15.78
N LEU A 147 17.41 28.80 14.99
CA LEU A 147 16.48 28.08 14.11
C LEU A 147 15.34 27.41 14.90
N ALA A 148 15.60 26.79 16.06
CA ALA A 148 14.55 26.14 16.85
C ALA A 148 13.57 27.15 17.48
N ASN A 149 14.06 28.32 17.92
CA ASN A 149 13.19 29.38 18.43
C ASN A 149 12.31 29.96 17.30
N ILE A 150 12.89 30.24 16.13
CA ILE A 150 12.16 30.68 14.93
C ILE A 150 11.16 29.60 14.49
N GLY A 151 11.57 28.34 14.46
CA GLY A 151 10.73 27.18 14.18
C GLY A 151 9.52 27.11 15.10
N LYS A 152 9.73 27.19 16.42
CA LYS A 152 8.70 27.01 17.45
C LYS A 152 7.73 28.18 17.59
N TYR A 153 8.18 29.43 17.48
CA TYR A 153 7.35 30.62 17.75
C TYR A 153 6.94 31.41 16.51
N THR A 154 7.72 31.37 15.43
CA THR A 154 7.42 32.12 14.19
C THR A 154 6.82 31.18 13.14
N VAL A 155 7.54 30.14 12.77
CA VAL A 155 7.16 29.23 11.67
C VAL A 155 5.97 28.39 12.06
N ARG A 156 5.99 27.74 13.24
CA ARG A 156 4.86 26.91 13.72
C ARG A 156 3.55 27.69 13.76
N GLU A 157 3.57 28.91 14.31
CA GLU A 157 2.36 29.74 14.45
C GLU A 157 1.83 30.19 13.08
N GLN A 158 2.70 30.68 12.19
CA GLN A 158 2.29 31.13 10.85
C GLN A 158 1.80 29.95 9.99
N LEU A 159 2.45 28.78 10.04
CA LEU A 159 2.01 27.59 9.30
C LEU A 159 0.74 26.96 9.88
N ALA A 160 0.54 26.95 11.21
CA ALA A 160 -0.66 26.42 11.84
C ALA A 160 -1.92 27.29 11.59
N GLN A 161 -1.73 28.57 11.24
CA GLN A 161 -2.81 29.47 10.80
C GLN A 161 -3.23 29.24 9.33
N VAL A 162 -2.51 28.42 8.55
CA VAL A 162 -2.87 28.12 7.16
C VAL A 162 -4.15 27.28 7.11
N ALA A 163 -5.15 27.77 6.38
CA ALA A 163 -6.44 27.10 6.25
C ALA A 163 -6.29 25.68 5.66
N GLY A 164 -6.71 24.67 6.44
CA GLY A 164 -6.59 23.25 6.11
C GLY A 164 -5.43 22.52 6.78
N VAL A 165 -4.56 23.20 7.53
CA VAL A 165 -3.57 22.55 8.40
C VAL A 165 -4.22 22.07 9.70
N SER A 166 -3.88 20.86 10.14
CA SER A 166 -4.35 20.25 11.40
C SER A 166 -3.33 20.44 12.53
N ARG A 167 -2.08 20.01 12.29
CA ARG A 167 -0.93 20.15 13.18
C ARG A 167 0.32 20.52 12.39
N VAL A 168 1.22 21.26 13.04
CA VAL A 168 2.59 21.51 12.58
C VAL A 168 3.53 20.98 13.65
N GLU A 169 4.32 19.98 13.30
CA GLU A 169 5.30 19.37 14.19
C GLU A 169 6.69 19.89 13.84
N VAL A 170 7.37 20.46 14.84
CA VAL A 170 8.72 21.02 14.70
C VAL A 170 9.65 20.14 15.53
N GLY A 171 10.57 19.43 14.87
CA GLY A 171 11.62 18.68 15.57
C GLY A 171 12.49 19.64 16.37
N SER A 172 12.83 19.32 17.62
CA SER A 172 13.49 20.33 18.48
C SER A 172 14.91 20.66 18.06
N GLY A 173 15.66 19.70 17.49
CA GLY A 173 17.09 19.79 17.15
C GLY A 173 18.04 19.95 18.35
N LEU A 174 17.51 20.46 19.45
CA LEU A 174 18.20 20.89 20.65
C LEU A 174 17.73 20.08 21.86
N ALA A 175 18.63 19.95 22.83
CA ALA A 175 18.26 19.60 24.17
C ALA A 175 17.49 20.76 24.84
N ASN A 176 16.45 20.40 25.59
CA ASN A 176 15.72 21.29 26.48
C ASN A 176 15.70 20.68 27.89
N LYS A 177 16.90 20.48 28.44
CA LYS A 177 17.14 19.88 29.75
C LYS A 177 18.22 20.66 30.52
N VAL A 178 18.24 20.47 31.84
CA VAL A 178 19.36 20.87 32.71
C VAL A 178 20.00 19.58 33.23
N GLU A 179 21.29 19.39 33.04
CA GLU A 179 22.05 18.24 33.52
C GLU A 179 22.82 18.60 34.80
N LEU A 180 22.48 17.94 35.91
CA LEU A 180 23.19 18.02 37.18
C LEU A 180 24.32 16.99 37.18
N VAL A 181 25.55 17.41 36.84
CA VAL A 181 26.71 16.52 36.81
C VAL A 181 27.35 16.46 38.19
N PHE A 182 27.26 15.33 38.88
CA PHE A 182 27.77 15.19 40.25
C PHE A 182 29.30 15.33 40.34
N SER A 183 29.79 15.76 41.51
CA SER A 183 31.22 15.90 41.81
C SER A 183 31.73 14.76 42.70
N PRO A 184 32.48 13.77 42.16
CA PRO A 184 32.90 12.57 42.90
C PRO A 184 33.66 12.87 44.20
N ALA A 185 34.55 13.86 44.15
CA ALA A 185 35.33 14.29 45.31
C ALA A 185 34.44 14.87 46.41
N MET A 186 33.40 15.63 46.06
CA MET A 186 32.52 16.29 47.02
C MET A 186 31.49 15.33 47.61
N LEU A 187 30.92 14.43 46.81
CA LEU A 187 30.09 13.31 47.28
C LEU A 187 30.83 12.49 48.35
N LYS A 188 32.09 12.11 48.07
CA LYS A 188 32.95 11.38 49.00
C LYS A 188 33.31 12.20 50.24
N ASN A 189 33.57 13.51 50.09
CA ASN A 189 33.88 14.39 51.22
C ASN A 189 32.68 14.57 52.18
N TYR A 190 31.44 14.58 51.68
CA TYR A 190 30.24 14.77 52.50
C TYR A 190 29.54 13.48 52.95
N ASP A 191 30.00 12.30 52.55
CA ASP A 191 29.34 10.99 52.77
C ASP A 191 27.89 11.01 52.27
N VAL A 192 27.70 11.22 50.97
CA VAL A 192 26.39 11.24 50.32
C VAL A 192 26.49 10.69 48.89
N THR A 193 25.47 9.93 48.46
CA THR A 193 25.43 9.29 47.14
C THR A 193 24.54 10.03 46.14
N PRO A 194 24.74 9.84 44.81
CA PRO A 194 23.86 10.41 43.78
C PRO A 194 22.39 10.07 43.99
N GLY A 195 22.06 8.81 44.32
CA GLY A 195 20.69 8.37 44.56
C GLY A 195 20.00 9.11 45.71
N GLU A 196 20.70 9.32 46.83
CA GLU A 196 20.19 10.12 47.96
C GLU A 196 19.91 11.57 47.56
N ILE A 197 20.73 12.17 46.68
CA ILE A 197 20.51 13.55 46.20
C ILE A 197 19.35 13.59 45.21
N ILE A 198 19.27 12.64 44.26
CA ILE A 198 18.16 12.54 43.30
C ILE A 198 16.84 12.40 44.05
N GLN A 199 16.77 11.53 45.06
CA GLN A 199 15.55 11.33 45.86
C GLN A 199 15.16 12.59 46.66
N GLN A 200 16.12 13.27 47.30
CA GLN A 200 15.87 14.54 47.99
C GLN A 200 15.37 15.63 47.01
N LEU A 201 15.96 15.72 45.81
CA LEU A 201 15.56 16.69 44.80
C LEU A 201 14.18 16.38 44.20
N GLN A 202 13.86 15.12 43.89
CA GLN A 202 12.53 14.70 43.41
C GLN A 202 11.42 15.06 44.41
N GLN A 203 11.68 14.91 45.71
CA GLN A 203 10.73 15.33 46.76
C GLN A 203 10.55 16.86 46.85
N GLN A 204 11.54 17.64 46.40
CA GLN A 204 11.53 19.11 46.46
C GLN A 204 11.09 19.78 45.13
N THR A 205 11.16 19.08 43.99
CA THR A 205 10.68 19.56 42.68
C THR A 205 9.19 19.28 42.45
N ALA A 206 8.60 18.34 43.20
CA ALA A 206 7.18 18.00 43.12
C ALA A 206 6.27 19.21 43.45
N GLN A 207 5.46 19.64 42.47
CA GLN A 207 4.39 20.61 42.71
C GLN A 207 3.14 19.88 43.21
N ALA A 208 2.57 20.34 44.34
CA ALA A 208 1.40 19.72 44.96
C ALA A 208 0.25 20.72 45.11
N GLY A 209 -0.97 20.28 44.80
CA GLY A 209 -2.18 20.95 45.26
C GLY A 209 -2.40 20.63 46.73
N ILE A 210 -2.51 21.65 47.58
CA ILE A 210 -2.72 21.48 49.03
C ILE A 210 -4.18 21.09 49.33
N GLY A 211 -5.09 21.51 48.44
CA GLY A 211 -6.53 21.28 48.55
C GLY A 211 -7.29 22.55 48.16
N GLY A 212 -8.52 22.67 48.66
CA GLY A 212 -9.30 23.89 48.58
C GLY A 212 -10.37 23.96 49.67
N ILE A 213 -10.89 25.15 49.92
CA ILE A 213 -12.00 25.40 50.85
C ILE A 213 -13.20 25.97 50.09
N GLY A 214 -14.40 25.75 50.61
CA GLY A 214 -15.65 26.19 49.99
C GLY A 214 -16.25 25.19 49.00
N GLU A 215 -17.58 25.27 48.84
CA GLU A 215 -18.36 24.48 47.88
C GLU A 215 -18.84 25.35 46.71
N GLY A 216 -19.09 24.72 45.56
CA GLY A 216 -19.64 25.40 44.40
C GLY A 216 -18.71 26.48 43.83
N ILE A 217 -19.20 27.72 43.79
CA ILE A 217 -18.56 28.84 43.06
C ILE A 217 -17.42 29.46 43.88
N ASP A 218 -17.51 29.45 45.21
CA ASP A 218 -16.52 30.08 46.11
C ASP A 218 -15.32 29.16 46.45
N GLN A 219 -15.09 28.10 45.66
CA GLN A 219 -14.03 27.13 45.93
C GLN A 219 -12.63 27.72 45.73
N THR A 220 -12.03 28.19 46.82
CA THR A 220 -10.66 28.72 46.85
C THR A 220 -9.66 27.56 46.92
N ARG A 221 -8.81 27.40 45.91
CA ARG A 221 -7.81 26.33 45.82
C ARG A 221 -6.42 26.82 46.18
N PHE A 222 -5.70 26.05 46.99
CA PHE A 222 -4.36 26.37 47.47
C PHE A 222 -3.31 25.50 46.74
N LEU A 223 -2.28 26.15 46.19
CA LEU A 223 -1.22 25.52 45.40
C LEU A 223 0.13 25.70 46.10
N TRP A 224 0.90 24.62 46.26
CA TRP A 224 2.26 24.66 46.79
C TRP A 224 3.28 24.71 45.66
N THR A 225 3.70 25.91 45.29
CA THR A 225 4.74 26.15 44.28
C THR A 225 6.12 26.12 44.94
N SER A 226 6.94 25.11 44.63
CA SER A 226 8.33 25.04 45.07
C SER A 226 9.16 26.23 44.56
N GLN A 227 10.11 26.71 45.37
CA GLN A 227 10.96 27.88 45.05
C GLN A 227 11.96 27.64 43.91
N ALA A 228 12.13 26.39 43.45
CA ALA A 228 13.08 25.98 42.42
C ALA A 228 12.63 26.36 40.99
N SER A 229 12.14 27.58 40.76
CA SER A 229 11.64 28.03 39.45
C SER A 229 12.76 28.15 38.40
N ALA A 230 13.96 28.56 38.82
CA ALA A 230 15.08 28.87 37.94
C ALA A 230 16.19 27.80 38.03
N PRO A 231 16.88 27.43 36.92
CA PRO A 231 18.04 26.53 36.96
C PRO A 231 19.14 27.00 37.91
N GLU A 232 19.34 28.31 38.04
CA GLU A 232 20.33 28.93 38.91
C GLU A 232 19.90 28.86 40.40
N ALA A 233 18.60 28.70 40.67
CA ALA A 233 18.07 28.50 42.02
C ALA A 233 18.32 27.08 42.53
N LEU A 234 18.35 26.07 41.64
CA LEU A 234 18.70 24.69 41.99
C LEU A 234 20.05 24.61 42.72
N GLY A 235 21.02 25.45 42.35
CA GLY A 235 22.33 25.50 43.01
C GLY A 235 22.30 25.95 44.48
N LYS A 236 21.22 26.63 44.90
CA LYS A 236 20.98 27.04 46.29
C LYS A 236 20.17 26.01 47.09
N THR A 237 19.59 25.02 46.42
CA THR A 237 18.82 23.95 47.07
C THR A 237 19.67 23.23 48.12
N ILE A 238 19.11 23.06 49.31
CA ILE A 238 19.81 22.48 50.45
C ILE A 238 19.60 20.97 50.46
N ILE A 239 20.72 20.23 50.39
CA ILE A 239 20.80 18.79 50.54
C ILE A 239 21.25 18.48 51.97
N SER A 240 20.54 17.58 52.64
CA SER A 240 20.90 17.08 53.98
C SER A 240 21.92 15.95 53.86
N THR A 241 23.05 16.08 54.55
CA THR A 241 24.14 15.07 54.58
C THR A 241 24.49 14.70 56.04
N LYS A 242 25.19 13.58 56.27
CA LYS A 242 25.67 13.21 57.62
C LYS A 242 26.60 14.26 58.25
N LYS A 243 27.23 15.13 57.45
CA LYS A 243 28.13 16.20 57.91
C LYS A 243 27.45 17.58 57.96
N GLY A 244 26.12 17.62 57.87
CA GLY A 244 25.31 18.83 57.90
C GLY A 244 24.65 19.16 56.56
N ASN A 245 24.08 20.36 56.49
CA ASN A 245 23.33 20.84 55.33
C ASN A 245 24.24 21.53 54.32
N VAL A 246 24.15 21.13 53.05
CA VAL A 246 25.08 21.54 51.98
C VAL A 246 24.28 22.00 50.76
N ALA A 247 24.67 23.11 50.15
CA ALA A 247 24.02 23.59 48.92
C ALA A 247 24.40 22.71 47.70
N LEU A 248 23.44 22.39 46.84
CA LEU A 248 23.63 21.51 45.68
C LEU A 248 24.81 21.92 44.78
N LYS A 249 25.09 23.22 44.64
CA LYS A 249 26.24 23.76 43.87
C LYS A 249 27.61 23.25 44.36
N LEU A 250 27.72 22.72 45.58
CA LEU A 250 28.94 22.08 46.09
C LEU A 250 28.99 20.58 45.78
N LEU A 251 27.87 19.94 45.45
CA LEU A 251 27.76 18.50 45.21
C LEU A 251 27.61 18.16 43.72
N ALA A 252 27.09 19.09 42.90
CA ALA A 252 26.92 18.95 41.46
C ALA A 252 27.23 20.25 40.69
N GLU A 253 27.84 20.10 39.52
CA GLU A 253 27.95 21.13 38.48
C GLU A 253 26.62 21.20 37.72
N ILE A 254 25.98 22.37 37.69
CA ILE A 254 24.68 22.56 37.04
C ILE A 254 24.91 23.03 35.60
N LYS A 255 24.67 22.13 34.63
CA LYS A 255 24.81 22.43 33.20
C LYS A 255 23.45 22.74 32.62
N ASP A 256 23.24 24.01 32.29
CA ASP A 256 22.15 24.38 31.42
C ASP A 256 22.44 23.88 30.00
N LEU A 257 21.70 22.87 29.55
CA LEU A 257 21.79 22.31 28.20
C LEU A 257 20.66 22.81 27.30
N ARG A 258 19.88 23.81 27.72
CA ARG A 258 18.91 24.49 26.85
C ARG A 258 19.64 25.12 25.67
N GLY A 259 19.42 24.59 24.47
CA GLY A 259 20.10 25.06 23.27
C GLY A 259 21.43 24.37 22.97
N SER A 260 21.84 23.33 23.71
CA SER A 260 22.86 22.41 23.22
C SER A 260 22.26 21.47 22.16
N GLN A 261 23.10 20.83 21.35
CA GLN A 261 22.68 19.82 20.38
C GLN A 261 21.93 18.67 21.07
N ALA A 262 20.82 18.19 20.48
CA ALA A 262 20.16 16.95 20.89
C ALA A 262 20.92 15.73 20.38
N ASP A 263 20.71 14.56 20.99
CA ASP A 263 21.33 13.27 20.58
C ASP A 263 21.02 12.84 19.12
N GLN A 264 19.93 13.36 18.56
CA GLN A 264 19.53 13.24 17.16
C GLN A 264 19.48 14.63 16.53
N MET A 265 20.17 14.82 15.40
CA MET A 265 20.32 16.11 14.73
C MET A 265 20.09 15.96 13.22
N THR A 266 19.45 16.93 12.56
CA THR A 266 19.31 16.94 11.09
C THR A 266 20.35 17.88 10.47
N LEU A 267 20.94 17.42 9.37
CA LEU A 267 21.93 18.11 8.56
C LEU A 267 21.38 18.30 7.14
N TYR A 268 21.55 19.50 6.58
CA TYR A 268 21.17 19.81 5.20
C TYR A 268 22.10 20.91 4.65
N LYS A 269 22.59 20.71 3.43
CA LYS A 269 23.58 21.58 2.76
C LYS A 269 24.87 21.75 3.60
N GLY A 270 25.23 20.73 4.39
CA GLY A 270 26.34 20.75 5.34
C GLY A 270 26.06 21.50 6.65
N GLU A 271 24.89 22.14 6.80
CA GLU A 271 24.53 22.96 7.94
C GLU A 271 23.50 22.28 8.87
N PRO A 272 23.40 22.71 10.14
CA PRO A 272 22.28 22.36 11.01
C PRO A 272 20.93 22.70 10.37
N ALA A 273 19.99 21.77 10.40
CA ALA A 273 18.64 22.00 9.91
C ALA A 273 17.57 21.47 10.88
N LEU A 274 16.41 22.13 10.86
CA LEU A 274 15.24 21.79 11.65
C LEU A 274 14.17 21.17 10.74
N ALA A 275 13.76 19.94 11.04
CA ALA A 275 12.67 19.26 10.35
C ALA A 275 11.31 19.79 10.82
N ILE A 276 10.45 20.16 9.86
CA ILE A 276 9.10 20.67 10.13
C ILE A 276 8.10 19.90 9.25
N ASN A 277 7.24 19.12 9.90
CA ASN A 277 6.15 18.36 9.26
C ASN A 277 4.85 19.18 9.32
N VAL A 278 4.18 19.35 8.18
CA VAL A 278 2.87 20.01 8.11
C VAL A 278 1.81 18.97 7.73
N TYR A 279 0.81 18.78 8.58
CA TYR A 279 -0.27 17.80 8.36
C TYR A 279 -1.58 18.48 7.97
N GLY A 280 -2.36 17.81 7.12
CA GLY A 280 -3.69 18.26 6.71
C GLY A 280 -4.78 17.91 7.72
N ARG A 281 -5.89 18.63 7.66
CA ARG A 281 -7.19 18.14 8.16
C ARG A 281 -7.81 17.23 7.11
N GLU A 282 -8.64 16.29 7.55
CA GLU A 282 -9.43 15.42 6.68
C GLU A 282 -10.37 16.23 5.75
N ASP A 283 -10.92 17.36 6.24
CA ASP A 283 -11.77 18.26 5.44
C ASP A 283 -11.00 19.25 4.53
N ALA A 284 -9.66 19.20 4.50
CA ALA A 284 -8.85 20.21 3.85
C ALA A 284 -8.79 20.05 2.33
N ARG A 285 -9.09 21.13 1.60
CA ARG A 285 -8.78 21.23 0.16
C ARG A 285 -7.27 21.38 -0.04
N ALA A 286 -6.58 20.25 -0.13
CA ALA A 286 -5.13 20.14 -0.31
C ALA A 286 -4.55 21.13 -1.35
N THR A 287 -5.24 21.30 -2.48
CA THR A 287 -4.83 22.22 -3.57
C THR A 287 -4.81 23.70 -3.17
N LYS A 288 -5.72 24.15 -2.28
CA LYS A 288 -5.70 25.51 -1.72
C LYS A 288 -4.66 25.61 -0.61
N THR A 289 -4.66 24.65 0.31
CA THR A 289 -3.72 24.60 1.44
C THR A 289 -2.27 24.65 0.95
N ALA A 290 -1.92 23.94 -0.13
CA ALA A 290 -0.60 23.99 -0.75
C ALA A 290 -0.18 25.38 -1.25
N PHE A 291 -1.10 26.14 -1.84
CA PHE A 291 -0.83 27.48 -2.36
C PHE A 291 -0.63 28.49 -1.23
N GLU A 292 -1.52 28.50 -0.24
CA GLU A 292 -1.39 29.38 0.92
C GLU A 292 -0.16 29.00 1.76
N LEU A 293 0.16 27.71 1.89
CA LEU A 293 1.37 27.22 2.55
C LEU A 293 2.64 27.74 1.84
N LYS A 294 2.73 27.60 0.51
CA LYS A 294 3.86 28.15 -0.26
C LYS A 294 3.99 29.65 -0.06
N ARG A 295 2.89 30.40 -0.13
CA ARG A 295 2.85 31.85 0.08
C ARG A 295 3.29 32.26 1.49
N VAL A 296 2.94 31.49 2.52
CA VAL A 296 3.40 31.71 3.90
C VAL A 296 4.89 31.37 4.04
N VAL A 297 5.38 30.31 3.41
CA VAL A 297 6.83 29.99 3.36
C VAL A 297 7.63 31.10 2.66
N GLU A 298 7.14 31.64 1.54
CA GLU A 298 7.72 32.80 0.86
C GLU A 298 7.75 34.03 1.79
N SER A 299 6.64 34.36 2.46
CA SER A 299 6.59 35.46 3.43
C SER A 299 7.50 35.27 4.64
N ILE A 300 7.69 34.02 5.11
CA ILE A 300 8.63 33.68 6.19
C ILE A 300 10.08 33.90 5.76
N ASN A 301 10.42 33.57 4.51
CA ASN A 301 11.75 33.78 3.95
C ASN A 301 12.05 35.27 3.71
N ASP A 302 11.06 36.05 3.24
CA ASP A 302 11.15 37.51 3.13
C ASP A 302 11.36 38.18 4.50
N GLN A 303 10.63 37.73 5.53
CA GLN A 303 10.84 38.16 6.93
C GLN A 303 12.24 37.78 7.45
N GLY A 304 12.79 36.64 7.01
CA GLY A 304 14.10 36.15 7.41
C GLY A 304 15.28 36.92 6.82
N GLN A 305 15.12 37.60 5.67
CA GLN A 305 16.16 38.38 5.00
C GLN A 305 17.48 37.60 4.79
N GLY A 306 17.38 36.29 4.53
CA GLY A 306 18.52 35.39 4.36
C GLY A 306 19.27 34.98 5.64
N LYS A 307 18.79 35.35 6.84
CA LYS A 307 19.33 34.87 8.14
C LYS A 307 18.92 33.44 8.48
N PHE A 308 17.94 32.93 7.76
CA PHE A 308 17.48 31.55 7.74
C PHE A 308 16.71 31.34 6.43
N VAL A 309 16.56 30.09 6.00
CA VAL A 309 15.74 29.70 4.86
C VAL A 309 14.86 28.53 5.28
N LEU A 310 13.55 28.69 5.10
CA LEU A 310 12.56 27.62 5.18
C LEU A 310 12.34 27.08 3.75
N GLU A 311 12.84 25.87 3.50
CA GLU A 311 12.86 25.24 2.19
C GLU A 311 11.83 24.11 2.10
N VAL A 312 11.03 24.11 1.03
CA VAL A 312 10.00 23.09 0.79
C VAL A 312 10.66 21.90 0.09
N ILE A 313 10.86 20.81 0.83
CA ILE A 313 11.53 19.62 0.32
C ILE A 313 10.52 18.66 -0.33
N GLU A 314 9.35 18.50 0.30
CA GLU A 314 8.25 17.68 -0.20
C GLU A 314 6.94 18.46 -0.12
N ASN A 315 6.08 18.35 -1.13
CA ASN A 315 4.76 18.98 -1.15
C ASN A 315 3.77 18.10 -1.92
N ASN A 316 3.23 17.10 -1.22
CA ASN A 316 2.41 16.02 -1.77
C ASN A 316 1.09 16.52 -2.39
N ALA A 317 0.66 17.73 -2.06
CA ALA A 317 -0.52 18.35 -2.64
C ALA A 317 -0.26 19.02 -4.01
N THR A 318 0.98 19.36 -4.38
CA THR A 318 1.27 20.06 -5.64
C THR A 318 1.17 19.22 -6.92
N PRO A 319 1.73 17.99 -7.02
CA PRO A 319 1.59 17.16 -8.23
C PRO A 319 0.13 16.83 -8.56
N ILE A 320 -0.73 16.80 -7.54
CA ILE A 320 -2.13 16.38 -7.67
C ILE A 320 -3.04 17.58 -7.98
N ALA A 321 -2.74 18.76 -7.41
CA ALA A 321 -3.31 20.02 -7.88
C ALA A 321 -3.03 20.23 -9.37
N ASP A 322 -1.83 19.90 -9.85
CA ASP A 322 -1.44 20.06 -11.24
C ASP A 322 -1.97 18.91 -12.12
N PHE A 323 -1.98 17.65 -11.67
CA PHE A 323 -2.68 16.55 -12.34
C PHE A 323 -4.14 16.91 -12.65
N LEU A 324 -4.91 17.38 -11.66
CA LEU A 324 -6.32 17.72 -11.85
C LEU A 324 -6.50 18.90 -12.81
N LYS A 325 -5.64 19.93 -12.77
CA LYS A 325 -5.64 21.03 -13.76
C LYS A 325 -5.32 20.51 -15.17
N ARG A 326 -4.31 19.63 -15.31
CA ARG A 326 -3.87 19.06 -16.60
C ARG A 326 -4.97 18.20 -17.22
N VAL A 327 -5.63 17.33 -16.44
CA VAL A 327 -6.75 16.49 -16.89
C VAL A 327 -7.98 17.33 -17.25
N LEU A 328 -8.31 18.35 -16.44
CA LEU A 328 -9.42 19.27 -16.74
C LEU A 328 -9.15 20.06 -18.04
N LEU A 329 -7.96 20.64 -18.19
CA LEU A 329 -7.55 21.37 -19.39
C LEU A 329 -7.59 20.47 -20.62
N PHE A 330 -7.01 19.28 -20.55
CA PHE A 330 -7.06 18.30 -21.64
C PHE A 330 -8.50 17.99 -22.04
N THR A 331 -9.37 17.69 -21.06
CA THR A 331 -10.78 17.33 -21.30
C THR A 331 -11.52 18.47 -22.00
N VAL A 332 -11.35 19.71 -21.53
CA VAL A 332 -11.95 20.90 -22.16
C VAL A 332 -11.42 21.07 -23.59
N VAL A 333 -10.12 20.88 -23.82
CA VAL A 333 -9.50 20.97 -25.15
C VAL A 333 -10.01 19.88 -26.10
N THR A 334 -10.06 18.61 -25.69
CA THR A 334 -10.60 17.53 -26.55
C THR A 334 -12.08 17.74 -26.85
N THR A 335 -12.88 18.14 -25.87
CA THR A 335 -14.32 18.39 -26.07
C THR A 335 -14.55 19.56 -27.02
N ILE A 336 -13.75 20.64 -26.93
CA ILE A 336 -13.82 21.77 -27.88
C ILE A 336 -13.41 21.32 -29.29
N ILE A 337 -12.34 20.52 -29.44
CA ILE A 337 -11.90 19.98 -30.73
C ILE A 337 -12.98 19.04 -31.33
N ALA A 338 -13.55 18.16 -30.51
CA ALA A 338 -14.61 17.23 -30.89
C ALA A 338 -15.86 17.98 -31.38
N ALA A 339 -16.34 18.93 -30.58
CA ALA A 339 -17.47 19.79 -30.92
C ALA A 339 -17.20 20.58 -32.21
N SER A 340 -16.03 21.19 -32.34
CA SER A 340 -15.63 21.97 -33.52
C SER A 340 -15.57 21.12 -34.78
N PHE A 341 -15.04 19.90 -34.70
CA PHE A 341 -15.08 18.95 -35.81
C PHE A 341 -16.52 18.56 -36.16
N ILE A 342 -17.34 18.19 -35.18
CA ILE A 342 -18.75 17.80 -35.39
C ILE A 342 -19.51 18.93 -36.10
N GLY A 343 -19.37 20.17 -35.64
CA GLY A 343 -20.02 21.32 -36.26
C GLY A 343 -19.51 21.64 -37.67
N SER A 344 -18.20 21.49 -37.91
CA SER A 344 -17.59 21.66 -39.23
C SER A 344 -18.04 20.59 -40.22
N TRP A 345 -17.98 19.31 -39.81
CA TRP A 345 -18.38 18.16 -40.62
C TRP A 345 -19.86 18.18 -40.98
N LEU A 346 -20.74 18.51 -40.03
CA LEU A 346 -22.18 18.65 -40.26
C LEU A 346 -22.59 20.00 -40.85
N ARG A 347 -21.66 20.96 -40.94
CA ARG A 347 -21.89 22.36 -41.32
C ARG A 347 -22.97 23.05 -40.47
N GLN A 348 -23.09 22.66 -39.19
CA GLN A 348 -24.08 23.16 -38.22
C GLN A 348 -23.43 23.45 -36.86
N THR A 349 -23.35 24.73 -36.47
CA THR A 349 -22.82 25.16 -35.16
C THR A 349 -23.68 24.67 -33.98
N THR A 350 -24.96 24.41 -34.19
CA THR A 350 -25.85 23.82 -33.16
C THR A 350 -25.45 22.40 -32.77
N ALA A 351 -24.88 21.61 -33.68
CA ALA A 351 -24.36 20.27 -33.37
C ALA A 351 -23.08 20.33 -32.54
N ALA A 352 -22.20 21.30 -32.81
CA ALA A 352 -21.03 21.58 -31.97
C ALA A 352 -21.46 21.95 -30.54
N PHE A 353 -22.37 22.92 -30.41
CA PHE A 353 -22.89 23.37 -29.12
C PHE A 353 -23.57 22.24 -28.33
N LEU A 354 -24.40 21.43 -28.99
CA LEU A 354 -25.02 20.25 -28.36
C LEU A 354 -23.99 19.21 -27.90
N SER A 355 -22.91 18.98 -28.66
CA SER A 355 -21.85 18.07 -28.26
C SER A 355 -21.04 18.59 -27.06
N PHE A 356 -20.70 19.88 -27.04
CA PHE A 356 -20.03 20.52 -25.91
C PHE A 356 -20.90 20.50 -24.65
N LEU A 357 -22.16 20.94 -24.77
CA LEU A 357 -23.14 20.94 -23.68
C LEU A 357 -23.36 19.52 -23.12
N ALA A 358 -23.37 18.49 -23.96
CA ALA A 358 -23.53 17.12 -23.53
C ALA A 358 -22.37 16.64 -22.62
N VAL A 359 -21.11 16.92 -22.96
CA VAL A 359 -19.98 16.53 -22.11
C VAL A 359 -19.97 17.34 -20.81
N VAL A 360 -20.32 18.63 -20.85
CA VAL A 360 -20.50 19.46 -19.64
C VAL A 360 -21.60 18.90 -18.72
N LEU A 361 -22.73 18.45 -19.28
CA LEU A 361 -23.82 17.81 -18.55
C LEU A 361 -23.40 16.45 -17.94
N VAL A 362 -22.56 15.68 -18.64
CA VAL A 362 -22.01 14.42 -18.10
C VAL A 362 -21.04 14.71 -16.95
N ALA A 363 -20.10 15.63 -17.11
CA ALA A 363 -19.17 16.02 -16.06
C ALA A 363 -19.90 16.55 -14.81
N GLY A 364 -20.84 17.49 -15.00
CA GLY A 364 -21.64 18.05 -13.91
C GLY A 364 -22.54 17.01 -13.23
N GLY A 365 -23.12 16.09 -13.99
CA GLY A 365 -23.93 15.00 -13.45
C GLY A 365 -23.12 13.98 -12.64
N VAL A 366 -21.93 13.61 -13.08
CA VAL A 366 -21.07 12.67 -12.35
C VAL A 366 -20.50 13.32 -11.09
N LEU A 367 -19.99 14.55 -11.16
CA LEU A 367 -19.54 15.30 -9.97
C LEU A 367 -20.70 15.53 -8.98
N GLY A 368 -21.90 15.84 -9.49
CA GLY A 368 -23.12 15.92 -8.69
C GLY A 368 -23.47 14.62 -7.98
N GLY A 369 -23.37 13.48 -8.67
CA GLY A 369 -23.58 12.15 -8.08
C GLY A 369 -22.52 11.77 -7.06
N MET A 370 -21.25 12.10 -7.31
CA MET A 370 -20.15 11.93 -6.35
C MET A 370 -20.43 12.70 -5.06
N TRP A 371 -20.76 13.99 -5.18
CA TRP A 371 -21.10 14.85 -4.04
C TRP A 371 -22.29 14.32 -3.22
N LEU A 372 -23.33 13.81 -3.89
CA LEU A 372 -24.52 13.24 -3.24
C LEU A 372 -24.29 11.87 -2.60
N TYR A 373 -23.30 11.10 -3.06
CA TYR A 373 -22.88 9.83 -2.45
C TYR A 373 -21.88 10.04 -1.30
N GLY A 374 -21.17 11.19 -1.28
CA GLY A 374 -20.08 11.46 -0.34
C GLY A 374 -18.69 11.07 -0.87
N LEU A 375 -18.54 10.84 -2.18
CA LEU A 375 -17.24 10.52 -2.80
C LEU A 375 -16.42 11.80 -2.98
N THR A 376 -15.12 11.68 -2.73
CA THR A 376 -14.15 12.75 -2.91
C THR A 376 -13.52 12.68 -4.30
N LEU A 377 -12.92 13.79 -4.76
CA LEU A 377 -12.18 13.83 -6.02
C LEU A 377 -10.71 13.52 -5.72
N ASN A 378 -10.37 12.26 -5.90
CA ASN A 378 -9.06 11.64 -5.67
C ASN A 378 -8.55 10.99 -6.98
N LEU A 379 -7.40 10.32 -6.93
CA LEU A 379 -6.76 9.76 -8.14
C LEU A 379 -7.58 8.64 -8.82
N THR A 380 -8.33 7.81 -8.09
CA THR A 380 -9.12 6.72 -8.68
C THR A 380 -10.45 7.20 -9.24
N THR A 381 -11.15 8.07 -8.51
CA THR A 381 -12.38 8.72 -8.98
C THR A 381 -12.13 9.63 -10.19
N ALA A 382 -11.01 10.37 -10.23
CA ALA A 382 -10.64 11.17 -11.40
C ALA A 382 -10.38 10.31 -12.65
N GLY A 383 -9.72 9.15 -12.49
CA GLY A 383 -9.55 8.17 -13.57
C GLY A 383 -10.88 7.61 -14.09
N ALA A 384 -11.80 7.27 -13.17
CA ALA A 384 -13.15 6.83 -13.52
C ALA A 384 -13.98 7.90 -14.25
N LEU A 385 -13.95 9.15 -13.75
CA LEU A 385 -14.56 10.31 -14.38
C LEU A 385 -14.06 10.50 -15.82
N PHE A 386 -12.75 10.37 -16.04
CA PHE A 386 -12.13 10.53 -17.36
C PHE A 386 -12.60 9.46 -18.37
N ILE A 387 -12.70 8.18 -17.94
CA ILE A 387 -13.25 7.09 -18.77
C ILE A 387 -14.67 7.43 -19.26
N ILE A 388 -15.52 7.97 -18.39
CA ILE A 388 -16.92 8.32 -18.72
C ILE A 388 -16.98 9.46 -19.75
N LEU A 389 -16.10 10.47 -19.62
CA LEU A 389 -16.09 11.63 -20.51
C LEU A 389 -15.60 11.29 -21.92
N LEU A 390 -14.57 10.43 -22.03
CA LEU A 390 -14.14 9.87 -23.33
C LEU A 390 -15.24 9.04 -24.00
N LEU A 391 -15.95 8.21 -23.22
CA LEU A 391 -17.10 7.45 -23.72
C LEU A 391 -18.24 8.38 -24.16
N ALA A 392 -18.41 9.55 -23.53
CA ALA A 392 -19.37 10.56 -23.99
C ALA A 392 -19.00 11.12 -25.35
N GLU A 393 -17.75 11.54 -25.57
CA GLU A 393 -17.28 12.04 -26.87
C GLU A 393 -17.45 10.97 -27.97
N GLY A 394 -16.99 9.74 -27.72
CA GLY A 394 -17.12 8.61 -28.66
C GLY A 394 -18.57 8.24 -28.99
N ALA A 395 -19.48 8.40 -28.03
CA ALA A 395 -20.91 8.19 -28.20
C ALA A 395 -21.62 9.30 -28.98
N LEU A 396 -21.30 10.57 -28.68
CA LEU A 396 -21.86 11.74 -29.36
C LEU A 396 -21.48 11.72 -30.85
N LEU A 397 -20.24 11.33 -31.17
CA LEU A 397 -19.80 11.10 -32.56
C LEU A 397 -20.67 10.05 -33.27
N ALA A 398 -20.93 8.91 -32.63
CA ALA A 398 -21.78 7.85 -33.19
C ALA A 398 -23.26 8.25 -33.29
N LEU A 399 -23.75 9.14 -32.42
CA LEU A 399 -25.10 9.70 -32.43
C LEU A 399 -25.29 10.69 -33.60
N PHE A 400 -24.44 11.71 -33.67
CA PHE A 400 -24.46 12.71 -34.73
C PHE A 400 -24.21 12.09 -36.11
N ALA A 401 -23.38 11.05 -36.22
CA ALA A 401 -23.19 10.29 -37.46
C ALA A 401 -24.46 9.60 -37.99
N ARG A 402 -25.44 9.27 -37.13
CA ARG A 402 -26.75 8.73 -37.56
C ARG A 402 -27.71 9.85 -37.98
N TYR A 403 -27.73 10.96 -37.23
CA TYR A 403 -28.55 12.12 -37.54
C TYR A 403 -28.16 12.73 -38.90
N ALA A 404 -26.87 12.77 -39.22
CA ALA A 404 -26.29 13.28 -40.47
C ALA A 404 -26.82 12.64 -41.78
N LYS A 405 -27.63 11.58 -41.67
CA LYS A 405 -28.17 10.78 -42.79
C LYS A 405 -29.69 10.83 -42.91
N GLN A 406 -30.39 11.45 -41.96
CA GLN A 406 -31.84 11.56 -41.99
C GLN A 406 -32.23 12.86 -42.70
N SER A 407 -33.16 12.78 -43.64
CA SER A 407 -33.75 13.95 -44.30
C SER A 407 -34.80 14.67 -43.45
N ILE A 408 -35.35 13.99 -42.45
CA ILE A 408 -36.38 14.48 -41.52
C ILE A 408 -35.90 14.22 -40.09
N LEU A 409 -35.93 15.23 -39.22
CA LEU A 409 -35.37 15.17 -37.86
C LEU A 409 -36.44 15.15 -36.76
N ASP A 410 -37.59 14.56 -37.06
CA ASP A 410 -38.66 14.28 -36.12
C ASP A 410 -38.17 13.51 -34.87
N GLN A 411 -38.78 13.83 -33.72
CA GLN A 411 -38.49 13.18 -32.44
C GLN A 411 -38.60 11.64 -32.52
N ALA A 412 -39.58 11.11 -33.27
CA ALA A 412 -39.76 9.68 -33.45
C ALA A 412 -38.66 9.03 -34.30
N THR A 413 -38.14 9.75 -35.31
CA THR A 413 -37.02 9.32 -36.16
C THR A 413 -35.72 9.33 -35.38
N ILE A 414 -35.48 10.38 -34.58
CA ILE A 414 -34.32 10.50 -33.70
C ILE A 414 -34.34 9.45 -32.57
N ASP A 415 -35.48 9.25 -31.90
CA ASP A 415 -35.63 8.23 -30.85
C ASP A 415 -35.31 6.82 -31.40
N ARG A 416 -35.79 6.50 -32.62
CA ARG A 416 -35.54 5.21 -33.27
C ARG A 416 -34.05 4.94 -33.49
N HIS A 417 -33.29 5.95 -33.90
CA HIS A 417 -31.85 5.82 -34.15
C HIS A 417 -31.00 5.91 -32.87
N THR A 418 -31.51 6.54 -31.81
CA THR A 418 -30.85 6.69 -30.51
C THR A 418 -30.99 5.44 -29.63
N ARG A 419 -32.17 4.79 -29.60
CA ARG A 419 -32.42 3.60 -28.76
C ARG A 419 -31.35 2.49 -28.86
N PRO A 420 -30.86 2.08 -30.04
CA PRO A 420 -29.75 1.11 -30.12
C PRO A 420 -28.40 1.66 -29.60
N LEU A 421 -28.17 2.98 -29.69
CA LEU A 421 -26.97 3.62 -29.16
C LEU A 421 -26.94 3.62 -27.61
N LEU A 422 -28.08 3.68 -26.93
CA LEU A 422 -28.10 3.65 -25.46
C LEU A 422 -27.41 2.42 -24.87
N LEU A 423 -27.62 1.26 -25.47
CA LEU A 423 -26.95 0.02 -25.06
C LEU A 423 -25.44 0.09 -25.33
N LEU A 424 -25.06 0.60 -26.50
CA LEU A 424 -23.68 0.81 -26.93
C LEU A 424 -22.89 1.78 -26.05
N VAL A 425 -23.59 2.70 -25.39
CA VAL A 425 -23.05 3.75 -24.52
C VAL A 425 -22.79 3.22 -23.10
N VAL A 426 -23.74 2.45 -22.56
CA VAL A 426 -23.70 1.91 -21.20
C VAL A 426 -22.84 0.64 -21.11
N TRP A 427 -22.85 -0.19 -22.16
CA TRP A 427 -22.20 -1.49 -22.16
C TRP A 427 -20.67 -1.48 -21.94
N PRO A 428 -19.88 -0.56 -22.56
CA PRO A 428 -18.44 -0.48 -22.31
C PRO A 428 -18.07 -0.21 -20.85
N ILE A 429 -18.93 0.47 -20.08
CA ILE A 429 -18.70 0.74 -18.66
C ILE A 429 -18.85 -0.55 -17.84
N PHE A 430 -19.91 -1.34 -18.10
CA PHE A 430 -20.03 -2.68 -17.50
C PHE A 430 -18.92 -3.63 -17.92
N ALA A 431 -18.37 -3.48 -19.13
CA ALA A 431 -17.17 -4.19 -19.56
C ALA A 431 -15.93 -3.80 -18.74
N VAL A 432 -15.70 -2.50 -18.52
CA VAL A 432 -14.61 -2.01 -17.64
C VAL A 432 -14.79 -2.53 -16.21
N ILE A 433 -15.98 -2.43 -15.63
CA ILE A 433 -16.25 -2.92 -14.26
C ILE A 433 -16.01 -4.44 -14.18
N GLY A 434 -16.44 -5.21 -15.18
CA GLY A 434 -16.20 -6.65 -15.25
C GLY A 434 -14.71 -7.02 -15.37
N ILE A 435 -13.94 -6.25 -16.15
CA ILE A 435 -12.50 -6.43 -16.31
C ILE A 435 -11.74 -5.99 -15.05
N ALA A 436 -12.14 -4.89 -14.41
CA ALA A 436 -11.60 -4.45 -13.13
C ALA A 436 -11.85 -5.49 -12.03
N ALA A 437 -13.05 -6.05 -11.94
CA ALA A 437 -13.36 -7.14 -11.01
C ALA A 437 -12.49 -8.38 -11.26
N VAL A 438 -12.18 -8.72 -12.51
CA VAL A 438 -11.22 -9.80 -12.84
C VAL A 438 -9.78 -9.40 -12.42
N LEU A 439 -9.36 -8.16 -12.65
CA LEU A 439 -8.02 -7.68 -12.27
C LEU A 439 -7.82 -7.65 -10.75
N PHE A 440 -8.84 -7.27 -9.96
CA PHE A 440 -8.81 -7.30 -8.50
C PHE A 440 -8.62 -8.75 -7.97
N THR A 441 -9.04 -9.74 -8.76
CA THR A 441 -8.83 -11.18 -8.46
C THR A 441 -7.55 -11.75 -9.08
N THR A 442 -6.57 -10.92 -9.45
CA THR A 442 -5.27 -11.37 -10.00
C THR A 442 -4.09 -10.67 -9.35
N ASP A 443 -2.96 -11.38 -9.29
CA ASP A 443 -1.71 -11.03 -8.62
C ASP A 443 -1.02 -9.75 -9.17
N PHE A 444 -1.60 -9.11 -10.20
CA PHE A 444 -1.21 -7.81 -10.73
C PHE A 444 -1.47 -6.66 -9.74
N LEU A 445 -2.40 -6.83 -8.80
CA LEU A 445 -2.68 -5.87 -7.73
C LEU A 445 -2.29 -6.49 -6.38
N LYS A 446 -1.51 -5.76 -5.57
CA LYS A 446 -1.36 -6.13 -4.16
C LYS A 446 -2.71 -5.97 -3.46
N ALA A 447 -3.03 -6.85 -2.52
CA ALA A 447 -4.27 -6.74 -1.73
C ALA A 447 -4.38 -5.44 -0.92
N THR A 448 -3.25 -4.81 -0.56
CA THR A 448 -3.19 -3.46 0.03
C THR A 448 -3.71 -2.36 -0.90
N ASP A 449 -3.62 -2.57 -2.21
CA ASP A 449 -3.83 -1.55 -3.23
C ASP A 449 -5.22 -1.69 -3.91
N ILE A 450 -5.92 -2.81 -3.66
CA ILE A 450 -7.28 -3.06 -4.16
C ILE A 450 -8.34 -2.13 -3.52
N PRO A 451 -8.36 -1.87 -2.19
CA PRO A 451 -9.38 -1.02 -1.58
C PRO A 451 -9.45 0.39 -2.18
N VAL A 452 -8.28 0.95 -2.51
CA VAL A 452 -8.11 2.27 -3.15
C VAL A 452 -8.84 2.38 -4.50
N LEU A 453 -9.03 1.25 -5.19
CA LEU A 453 -9.74 1.16 -6.47
C LEU A 453 -11.26 1.00 -6.34
N TYR A 454 -11.81 0.81 -5.14
CA TYR A 454 -13.26 0.63 -4.96
C TYR A 454 -14.06 1.89 -5.33
N ASP A 455 -13.59 3.10 -4.99
CA ASP A 455 -14.25 4.37 -5.33
C ASP A 455 -14.51 4.57 -6.84
N ALA A 456 -13.67 3.97 -7.68
CA ALA A 456 -13.86 4.02 -9.13
C ALA A 456 -15.16 3.34 -9.59
N ILE A 457 -15.65 2.33 -8.86
CA ILE A 457 -16.85 1.56 -9.26
C ILE A 457 -18.13 2.39 -9.10
N PRO A 458 -18.43 3.03 -7.94
CA PRO A 458 -19.52 3.99 -7.81
C PRO A 458 -19.48 5.10 -8.87
N VAL A 459 -18.31 5.69 -9.14
CA VAL A 459 -18.17 6.74 -10.18
C VAL A 459 -18.54 6.21 -11.57
N LEU A 460 -18.04 5.03 -11.95
CA LEU A 460 -18.41 4.38 -13.22
C LEU A 460 -19.92 4.08 -13.31
N LEU A 461 -20.55 3.63 -12.23
CA LEU A 461 -21.99 3.34 -12.19
C LEU A 461 -22.86 4.62 -12.29
N ILE A 462 -22.51 5.66 -11.53
CA ILE A 462 -23.11 7.01 -11.64
C ILE A 462 -22.93 7.51 -13.08
N GLY A 463 -21.71 7.36 -13.63
CA GLY A 463 -21.37 7.62 -15.02
C GLY A 463 -22.31 6.97 -16.01
N ALA A 464 -22.52 5.65 -15.92
CA ALA A 464 -23.41 4.93 -16.82
C ALA A 464 -24.85 5.47 -16.80
N VAL A 465 -25.37 5.84 -15.63
CA VAL A 465 -26.73 6.42 -15.50
C VAL A 465 -26.79 7.82 -16.10
N VAL A 466 -25.85 8.71 -15.74
CA VAL A 466 -25.79 10.09 -16.26
C VAL A 466 -25.61 10.09 -17.77
N LEU A 467 -24.70 9.27 -18.28
CA LEU A 467 -24.40 9.11 -19.70
C LEU A 467 -25.62 8.60 -20.49
N ALA A 468 -26.37 7.64 -19.93
CA ALA A 468 -27.63 7.18 -20.51
C ALA A 468 -28.71 8.27 -20.54
N VAL A 469 -28.84 9.08 -19.49
CA VAL A 469 -29.80 10.19 -19.45
C VAL A 469 -29.42 11.28 -20.46
N VAL A 470 -28.16 11.72 -20.48
CA VAL A 470 -27.71 12.78 -21.40
C VAL A 470 -27.82 12.35 -22.85
N ILE A 471 -27.27 11.19 -23.22
CA ILE A 471 -27.17 10.75 -24.62
C ILE A 471 -28.46 10.07 -25.10
N GLY A 472 -29.25 9.47 -24.21
CA GLY A 472 -30.51 8.80 -24.54
C GLY A 472 -31.77 9.65 -24.47
N LEU A 473 -31.77 10.75 -23.69
CA LEU A 473 -32.95 11.59 -23.47
C LEU A 473 -32.70 13.08 -23.74
N ILE A 474 -31.62 13.66 -23.21
CA ILE A 474 -31.39 15.11 -23.32
C ILE A 474 -30.96 15.51 -24.74
N VAL A 475 -29.80 15.03 -25.21
CA VAL A 475 -29.27 15.38 -26.53
C VAL A 475 -30.25 15.05 -27.67
N PRO A 476 -30.94 13.89 -27.70
CA PRO A 476 -31.91 13.56 -28.75
C PRO A 476 -33.12 14.50 -28.83
N THR A 477 -33.63 15.00 -27.70
CA THR A 477 -34.82 15.86 -27.69
C THR A 477 -34.50 17.32 -27.99
N LEU A 478 -33.31 17.79 -27.60
CA LEU A 478 -32.78 19.07 -28.04
C LEU A 478 -32.37 19.03 -29.52
N ALA A 479 -31.75 17.94 -29.99
CA ALA A 479 -31.42 17.75 -31.41
C ALA A 479 -32.67 17.81 -32.31
N ALA A 480 -33.77 17.16 -31.91
CA ALA A 480 -35.08 17.22 -32.58
C ALA A 480 -35.80 18.59 -32.47
N GLY A 481 -35.16 19.61 -31.89
CA GLY A 481 -35.64 20.99 -31.88
C GLY A 481 -34.65 22.02 -32.42
N TRP A 482 -33.34 21.73 -32.42
CA TRP A 482 -32.28 22.71 -32.69
C TRP A 482 -31.40 22.38 -33.91
N LEU A 483 -31.43 21.14 -34.43
CA LEU A 483 -30.82 20.82 -35.72
C LEU A 483 -31.73 21.31 -36.86
N ARG A 484 -31.14 21.90 -37.91
CA ARG A 484 -31.87 22.36 -39.10
C ARG A 484 -31.87 21.28 -40.16
N GLU A 485 -33.06 20.85 -40.59
CA GLU A 485 -33.24 19.82 -41.62
C GLU A 485 -32.60 20.20 -42.97
N HIS A 486 -32.64 21.50 -43.30
CA HIS A 486 -32.23 22.05 -44.59
C HIS A 486 -30.71 21.97 -44.89
N ALA A 487 -29.87 21.51 -43.96
CA ALA A 487 -28.43 21.36 -44.17
C ALA A 487 -27.97 19.91 -44.47
N LEU A 488 -28.86 18.90 -44.37
CA LEU A 488 -28.49 17.49 -44.55
C LEU A 488 -28.82 16.93 -45.95
N ALA A 489 -29.64 17.63 -46.73
CA ALA A 489 -30.06 17.22 -48.07
C ALA A 489 -28.99 17.42 -49.18
N HIS A 490 -27.78 17.89 -48.83
CA HIS A 490 -26.69 18.14 -49.78
C HIS A 490 -25.40 17.39 -49.39
N GLN A 491 -25.46 16.06 -49.41
CA GLN A 491 -24.26 15.30 -49.77
C GLN A 491 -24.01 15.46 -51.27
N PRO A 492 -22.79 15.82 -51.72
CA PRO A 492 -22.38 15.42 -53.06
C PRO A 492 -22.41 13.89 -53.13
N GLN A 493 -22.87 13.32 -54.24
CA GLN A 493 -22.76 11.89 -54.50
C GLN A 493 -21.32 11.41 -54.25
N ALA A 494 -21.15 10.16 -53.82
CA ALA A 494 -19.85 9.56 -53.48
C ALA A 494 -18.92 9.40 -54.71
N LYS A 495 -18.40 10.52 -55.20
CA LYS A 495 -17.65 10.64 -56.47
C LYS A 495 -16.36 11.44 -56.35
N GLN A 496 -15.99 11.87 -55.14
CA GLN A 496 -14.66 12.42 -54.83
C GLN A 496 -13.95 11.58 -53.76
N THR A 497 -13.80 10.28 -54.04
CA THR A 497 -12.79 9.46 -53.36
C THR A 497 -11.41 9.96 -53.79
N ASN A 498 -10.80 10.87 -53.02
CA ASN A 498 -9.41 11.30 -53.21
C ASN A 498 -8.52 10.06 -53.42
N MET A 499 -7.53 10.14 -54.31
CA MET A 499 -6.72 8.99 -54.75
C MET A 499 -6.18 8.14 -53.57
N VAL A 500 -5.77 8.80 -52.49
CA VAL A 500 -5.32 8.16 -51.22
C VAL A 500 -6.41 7.27 -50.61
N THR A 501 -7.67 7.72 -50.59
CA THR A 501 -8.79 6.95 -50.01
C THR A 501 -9.15 5.73 -50.86
N SER A 502 -9.20 5.85 -52.19
CA SER A 502 -9.52 4.71 -53.07
C SER A 502 -8.36 3.71 -53.15
N TRP A 503 -7.11 4.17 -53.06
CA TRP A 503 -5.93 3.33 -52.85
C TRP A 503 -6.00 2.58 -51.50
N PHE A 504 -6.31 3.27 -50.41
CA PHE A 504 -6.47 2.67 -49.09
C PHE A 504 -7.57 1.60 -49.09
N PHE A 505 -8.77 1.90 -49.61
CA PHE A 505 -9.86 0.93 -49.72
C PHE A 505 -9.46 -0.32 -50.51
N LYS A 506 -8.79 -0.18 -51.67
CA LYS A 506 -8.30 -1.31 -52.48
C LYS A 506 -7.21 -2.13 -51.77
N ARG A 507 -6.38 -1.50 -50.93
CA ARG A 507 -5.34 -2.18 -50.12
C ARG A 507 -5.96 -2.92 -48.92
N TRP A 508 -6.95 -2.29 -48.28
CA TRP A 508 -7.73 -2.78 -47.14
C TRP A 508 -8.62 -3.97 -47.51
N GLU A 509 -9.34 -3.90 -48.63
CA GLU A 509 -10.13 -5.01 -49.17
C GLU A 509 -9.25 -6.24 -49.49
N ARG A 510 -8.05 -6.01 -50.03
CA ARG A 510 -7.05 -7.05 -50.30
C ARG A 510 -6.44 -7.66 -49.02
N LEU A 511 -6.52 -6.95 -47.89
CA LEU A 511 -6.14 -7.48 -46.57
C LEU A 511 -7.30 -8.30 -45.97
N LEU A 512 -8.53 -7.80 -46.03
CA LEU A 512 -9.73 -8.49 -45.52
C LEU A 512 -10.06 -9.77 -46.29
N SER A 513 -9.75 -9.86 -47.58
CA SER A 513 -9.95 -11.09 -48.36
C SER A 513 -9.08 -12.27 -47.88
N ARG A 514 -8.01 -12.00 -47.11
CA ARG A 514 -7.18 -13.02 -46.46
C ARG A 514 -7.84 -13.50 -45.16
N LYS A 515 -8.79 -14.43 -45.30
CA LYS A 515 -9.67 -14.95 -44.22
C LYS A 515 -8.97 -15.41 -42.93
N THR A 516 -7.70 -15.79 -42.99
CA THR A 516 -6.89 -16.20 -41.83
C THR A 516 -6.17 -15.04 -41.13
N LEU A 517 -5.98 -13.89 -41.78
CA LEU A 517 -5.16 -12.79 -41.28
C LEU A 517 -5.68 -12.21 -39.93
N PRO A 518 -6.99 -11.98 -39.70
CA PRO A 518 -7.46 -11.45 -38.42
C PRO A 518 -7.20 -12.40 -37.26
N TYR A 519 -7.36 -13.71 -37.47
CA TYR A 519 -7.09 -14.74 -36.46
C TYR A 519 -5.60 -14.94 -36.23
N PHE A 520 -4.78 -14.91 -37.28
CA PHE A 520 -3.33 -14.96 -37.14
C PHE A 520 -2.81 -13.74 -36.38
N VAL A 521 -3.33 -12.55 -36.67
CA VAL A 521 -2.96 -11.31 -35.97
C VAL A 521 -3.38 -11.33 -34.50
N THR A 522 -4.60 -11.76 -34.15
CA THR A 522 -5.01 -11.83 -32.74
C THR A 522 -4.32 -12.96 -31.98
N LEU A 523 -4.01 -14.08 -32.63
CA LEU A 523 -3.18 -15.15 -32.04
C LEU A 523 -1.74 -14.66 -31.82
N LEU A 524 -1.15 -13.98 -32.81
CA LEU A 524 0.20 -13.42 -32.74
C LEU A 524 0.31 -12.32 -31.68
N SER A 525 -0.67 -11.42 -31.57
CA SER A 525 -0.69 -10.40 -30.52
C SER A 525 -0.87 -11.02 -29.14
N THR A 526 -1.67 -12.09 -29.00
CA THR A 526 -1.83 -12.82 -27.73
C THR A 526 -0.55 -13.57 -27.35
N GLY A 527 0.14 -14.19 -28.32
CA GLY A 527 1.42 -14.87 -28.11
C GLY A 527 2.56 -13.90 -27.77
N LEU A 528 2.67 -12.78 -28.48
CA LEU A 528 3.61 -11.70 -28.14
C LEU A 528 3.29 -11.08 -26.78
N LEU A 529 2.02 -10.85 -26.46
CA LEU A 529 1.60 -10.37 -25.14
C LEU A 529 2.03 -11.33 -24.03
N TYR A 530 1.85 -12.64 -24.21
CA TYR A 530 2.30 -13.66 -23.25
C TYR A 530 3.83 -13.61 -23.04
N VAL A 531 4.60 -13.49 -24.13
CA VAL A 531 6.06 -13.36 -24.07
C VAL A 531 6.48 -12.03 -23.41
N PHE A 532 5.87 -10.90 -23.76
CA PHE A 532 6.20 -9.59 -23.18
C PHE A 532 5.86 -9.51 -21.68
N PHE A 533 4.71 -10.02 -21.24
CA PHE A 533 4.34 -10.05 -19.82
C PHE A 533 5.31 -10.90 -18.99
N HIS A 534 5.73 -12.06 -19.47
CA HIS A 534 6.65 -12.92 -18.73
C HIS A 534 8.07 -12.33 -18.63
N THR A 535 8.49 -11.50 -19.59
CA THR A 535 9.91 -11.10 -19.74
C THR A 535 10.22 -9.65 -19.35
N PHE A 536 9.29 -8.69 -19.45
CA PHE A 536 9.67 -7.25 -19.43
C PHE A 536 8.84 -6.30 -18.56
N VAL A 537 7.67 -6.66 -18.03
CA VAL A 537 6.83 -5.72 -17.27
C VAL A 537 7.15 -5.75 -15.78
N THR A 538 7.77 -4.69 -15.25
CA THR A 538 7.87 -4.46 -13.81
C THR A 538 6.53 -3.96 -13.26
N VAL A 539 6.01 -4.64 -12.24
CA VAL A 539 4.81 -4.24 -11.50
C VAL A 539 5.25 -3.64 -10.17
N ASP A 540 5.35 -2.32 -10.16
CA ASP A 540 5.59 -1.53 -8.95
C ASP A 540 4.32 -1.53 -8.06
N PRO A 541 4.41 -1.21 -6.75
CA PRO A 541 3.25 -1.07 -5.89
C PRO A 541 2.36 0.07 -6.38
N PHE A 542 1.05 -0.13 -6.49
CA PHE A 542 0.15 0.84 -7.13
C PHE A 542 0.04 2.17 -6.36
N LEU A 543 0.36 2.14 -5.06
CA LEU A 543 0.42 3.29 -4.15
C LEU A 543 1.81 3.92 -3.98
N GLN A 544 2.91 3.19 -4.21
CA GLN A 544 4.26 3.72 -3.99
C GLN A 544 4.80 4.34 -5.28
N THR A 545 4.43 5.60 -5.52
CA THR A 545 4.95 6.42 -6.62
C THR A 545 6.23 7.18 -6.27
N ASP A 546 6.77 6.99 -5.07
CA ASP A 546 8.03 7.58 -4.57
C ASP A 546 9.29 6.96 -5.22
N ASN A 547 9.22 6.67 -6.52
CA ASN A 547 10.38 6.33 -7.36
C ASN A 547 11.39 7.49 -7.49
N ASP A 548 11.09 8.64 -6.87
CA ASP A 548 11.92 9.85 -6.76
C ASP A 548 12.50 10.05 -5.35
N LYS A 549 12.33 9.08 -4.44
CA LYS A 549 12.82 9.13 -3.05
C LYS A 549 13.47 7.82 -2.66
N THR A 550 14.60 7.87 -1.96
CA THR A 550 15.19 6.67 -1.34
C THR A 550 15.83 6.99 0.01
N THR A 551 15.65 6.08 0.95
CA THR A 551 16.26 6.10 2.28
C THR A 551 17.61 5.39 2.24
N MET A 552 18.56 5.78 3.07
CA MET A 552 19.84 5.06 3.20
C MET A 552 20.34 5.16 4.64
N ALA A 553 20.77 4.04 5.20
CA ALA A 553 21.30 3.95 6.56
C ALA A 553 22.75 3.48 6.52
N LEU A 554 23.64 4.23 7.18
CA LEU A 554 25.05 3.90 7.34
C LEU A 554 25.39 3.94 8.84
N PRO A 555 25.61 2.79 9.51
CA PRO A 555 25.99 2.78 10.92
C PRO A 555 27.38 3.39 11.14
N THR A 556 27.53 4.06 12.28
CA THR A 556 28.84 4.54 12.77
C THR A 556 29.63 3.39 13.40
N ILE A 557 30.92 3.59 13.66
CA ILE A 557 31.69 2.68 14.50
C ILE A 557 31.22 2.85 15.95
N HIS A 558 30.89 1.76 16.65
CA HIS A 558 30.45 1.79 18.05
C HIS A 558 31.41 2.61 18.94
N GLY A 559 30.84 3.46 19.81
CA GLY A 559 31.61 4.41 20.62
C GLY A 559 31.99 5.72 19.92
N SER A 560 31.58 5.92 18.65
CA SER A 560 31.75 7.20 17.95
C SER A 560 31.15 8.37 18.72
N SER A 561 31.93 9.45 18.88
CA SER A 561 31.40 10.68 19.43
C SER A 561 30.45 11.36 18.45
N GLN A 562 29.46 12.09 18.96
CA GLN A 562 28.48 12.79 18.11
C GLN A 562 29.15 13.82 17.18
N SER A 563 30.27 14.43 17.60
CA SER A 563 31.06 15.34 16.76
C SER A 563 31.91 14.61 15.71
N ALA A 564 32.19 13.32 15.86
CA ALA A 564 32.73 12.47 14.80
C ALA A 564 31.62 12.08 13.80
N ALA A 565 30.46 11.64 14.29
CA ALA A 565 29.29 11.33 13.46
C ALA A 565 28.84 12.52 12.59
N LEU A 566 28.80 13.74 13.15
CA LEU A 566 28.50 14.97 12.41
C LEU A 566 29.54 15.30 11.33
N LYS A 567 30.82 14.96 11.52
CA LYS A 567 31.85 15.12 10.48
C LYS A 567 31.67 14.09 9.37
N ALA A 568 31.46 12.83 9.73
CA ALA A 568 31.18 11.75 8.78
C ALA A 568 29.93 12.06 7.93
N ALA A 569 28.86 12.55 8.57
CA ALA A 569 27.62 12.98 7.91
C ALA A 569 27.84 14.09 6.89
N ARG A 570 28.64 15.11 7.23
CA ARG A 570 28.99 16.21 6.29
C ARG A 570 29.72 15.69 5.06
N THR A 571 30.79 14.91 5.25
CA THR A 571 31.55 14.33 4.13
C THR A 571 30.70 13.39 3.28
N ALA A 572 29.77 12.64 3.89
CA ALA A 572 28.83 11.80 3.18
C ALA A 572 27.78 12.60 2.39
N GLU A 573 27.16 13.61 3.01
CA GLU A 573 26.19 14.50 2.33
C GLU A 573 26.83 15.20 1.14
N GLU A 574 28.05 15.72 1.30
CA GLU A 574 28.82 16.37 0.24
C GLU A 574 29.09 15.43 -0.94
N LYS A 575 29.59 14.20 -0.68
CA LYS A 575 29.74 13.17 -1.74
C LYS A 575 28.43 12.86 -2.44
N LEU A 576 27.33 12.66 -1.69
CA LEU A 576 26.02 12.36 -2.26
C LEU A 576 25.49 13.51 -3.13
N ARG A 577 25.73 14.76 -2.75
CA ARG A 577 25.40 15.95 -3.57
C ARG A 577 26.18 16.05 -4.88
N THR A 578 27.33 15.36 -5.03
CA THR A 578 28.02 15.28 -6.32
C THR A 578 27.33 14.35 -7.34
N LEU A 579 26.41 13.49 -6.90
CA LEU A 579 25.71 12.57 -7.79
C LEU A 579 24.67 13.32 -8.62
N THR A 580 24.88 13.36 -9.94
CA THR A 580 24.02 14.07 -10.91
C THR A 580 22.54 13.74 -10.83
N ASP A 581 22.17 12.53 -10.38
CA ASP A 581 20.79 12.05 -10.28
C ASP A 581 20.09 12.48 -8.97
N VAL A 582 20.83 13.00 -7.98
CA VAL A 582 20.27 13.54 -6.73
C VAL A 582 19.75 14.95 -6.98
N GLN A 583 18.54 15.24 -6.50
CA GLN A 583 18.00 16.60 -6.41
C GLN A 583 18.41 17.20 -5.06
N ASP A 584 18.02 16.54 -3.97
CA ASP A 584 18.27 16.96 -2.60
C ASP A 584 18.56 15.78 -1.68
N VAL A 585 19.32 16.02 -0.63
CA VAL A 585 19.60 15.03 0.41
C VAL A 585 19.66 15.72 1.77
N PHE A 586 19.07 15.13 2.78
CA PHE A 586 19.28 15.51 4.18
C PHE A 586 19.73 14.30 4.99
N VAL A 587 20.46 14.54 6.08
CA VAL A 587 20.99 13.48 6.95
C VAL A 587 20.46 13.65 8.37
N THR A 588 19.75 12.65 8.86
CA THR A 588 19.48 12.49 10.29
C THR A 588 20.67 11.78 10.93
N VAL A 589 21.39 12.50 11.78
CA VAL A 589 22.63 12.08 12.43
C VAL A 589 22.32 11.68 13.87
N THR A 590 22.74 10.48 14.26
CA THR A 590 22.79 10.02 15.65
C THR A 590 24.24 9.63 16.00
N LYS A 591 24.47 9.10 17.21
CA LYS A 591 25.78 8.53 17.60
C LYS A 591 26.07 7.18 16.95
N GLU A 592 25.02 6.45 16.55
CA GLU A 592 25.05 5.04 16.12
C GLU A 592 24.79 4.85 14.62
N GLU A 593 24.06 5.78 14.00
CA GLU A 593 23.61 5.70 12.61
C GLU A 593 23.55 7.08 11.94
N LEU A 594 23.98 7.12 10.68
CA LEU A 594 23.75 8.21 9.73
C LEU A 594 22.63 7.79 8.76
N ARG A 595 21.47 8.43 8.89
CA ARG A 595 20.26 8.11 8.11
C ARG A 595 19.98 9.21 7.09
N PHE A 596 20.28 8.94 5.83
CA PHE A 596 20.09 9.84 4.71
C PHE A 596 18.69 9.64 4.12
N THR A 597 18.04 10.73 3.75
CA THR A 597 16.86 10.72 2.87
C THR A 597 17.25 11.47 1.60
N ILE A 598 17.22 10.76 0.47
CA ILE A 598 17.72 11.21 -0.83
C ILE A 598 16.52 11.37 -1.76
N TYR A 599 16.24 12.61 -2.16
CA TYR A 599 15.32 12.93 -3.23
C TYR A 599 16.10 12.93 -4.54
N MET A 600 15.72 12.05 -5.45
CA MET A 600 16.29 11.94 -6.79
C MET A 600 15.59 12.93 -7.73
N LYS A 601 16.31 13.46 -8.71
CA LYS A 601 15.70 14.20 -9.82
C LYS A 601 14.71 13.31 -10.57
N ARG A 602 13.75 13.91 -11.27
CA ARG A 602 12.76 13.21 -12.12
C ARG A 602 13.40 12.19 -13.04
N LEU A 603 12.70 11.09 -13.34
CA LEU A 603 13.22 9.99 -14.18
C LEU A 603 13.78 10.45 -15.54
N ALA A 604 13.22 11.51 -16.15
CA ALA A 604 13.67 12.07 -17.42
C ALA A 604 15.00 12.86 -17.35
N GLU A 605 15.45 13.21 -16.14
CA GLU A 605 16.69 13.96 -15.86
C GLU A 605 17.81 13.04 -15.32
N ARG A 606 17.52 11.76 -15.06
CA ARG A 606 18.49 10.77 -14.58
C ARG A 606 19.36 10.25 -15.71
N VAL A 607 20.64 10.04 -15.41
CA VAL A 607 21.64 9.44 -16.29
C VAL A 607 21.87 7.96 -15.94
N ARG A 608 21.68 7.58 -14.68
CA ARG A 608 21.89 6.21 -14.16
C ARG A 608 20.57 5.43 -14.07
N THR A 609 20.62 4.13 -14.35
CA THR A 609 19.54 3.21 -13.93
C THR A 609 19.55 3.00 -12.41
N PRO A 610 18.45 2.54 -11.77
CA PRO A 610 18.41 2.35 -10.31
C PRO A 610 19.58 1.50 -9.77
N TYR A 611 19.89 0.37 -10.40
CA TYR A 611 21.04 -0.47 -10.05
C TYR A 611 22.40 0.24 -10.22
N GLN A 612 22.55 1.09 -11.24
CA GLN A 612 23.77 1.90 -11.41
C GLN A 612 23.88 3.01 -10.36
N PHE A 613 22.74 3.53 -9.90
CA PHE A 613 22.65 4.53 -8.84
C PHE A 613 22.95 3.91 -7.46
N GLU A 614 22.34 2.79 -7.10
CA GLU A 614 22.67 1.99 -5.91
C GLU A 614 24.16 1.62 -5.85
N LYS A 615 24.73 1.19 -6.98
CA LYS A 615 26.16 0.92 -7.09
C LYS A 615 27.00 2.18 -6.83
N ALA A 616 26.59 3.33 -7.36
CA ALA A 616 27.27 4.60 -7.14
C ALA A 616 27.16 5.09 -5.68
N LEU A 617 26.02 4.90 -5.01
CA LEU A 617 25.86 5.14 -3.57
C LEU A 617 26.85 4.27 -2.78
N ASN A 618 26.85 2.96 -3.00
CA ASN A 618 27.74 2.02 -2.32
C ASN A 618 29.23 2.37 -2.56
N GLU A 619 29.61 2.78 -3.78
CA GLU A 619 30.99 3.17 -4.09
C GLU A 619 31.40 4.51 -3.44
N GLN A 620 30.52 5.51 -3.35
CA GLN A 620 30.83 6.79 -2.67
C GLN A 620 30.95 6.64 -1.15
N MET A 621 30.14 5.77 -0.54
CA MET A 621 30.02 5.65 0.91
C MET A 621 31.08 4.76 1.57
N ARG A 622 31.95 4.09 0.80
CA ARG A 622 33.04 3.24 1.33
C ARG A 622 34.09 4.02 2.11
N ASP A 623 34.50 5.17 1.59
CA ASP A 623 35.57 5.98 2.17
C ASP A 623 34.98 7.09 3.06
N ILE A 624 34.09 6.72 3.98
CA ILE A 624 33.54 7.62 5.01
C ILE A 624 34.19 7.28 6.37
N PRO A 625 34.87 8.23 7.03
CA PRO A 625 35.50 7.97 8.33
C PRO A 625 34.47 7.67 9.43
N GLN A 626 34.83 6.79 10.37
CA GLN A 626 34.03 6.45 11.55
C GLN A 626 32.65 5.81 11.26
N THR A 627 32.52 5.11 10.13
CA THR A 627 31.33 4.32 9.75
C THR A 627 31.70 2.93 9.26
N ASP A 628 30.77 1.96 9.33
CA ASP A 628 30.91 0.66 8.67
C ASP A 628 30.21 0.66 7.30
N PRO A 629 30.95 0.76 6.17
CA PRO A 629 30.37 0.77 4.84
C PRO A 629 29.84 -0.60 4.38
N TYR A 630 30.15 -1.70 5.09
CA TYR A 630 29.64 -3.04 4.77
C TYR A 630 28.26 -3.31 5.37
N ALA A 631 27.90 -2.57 6.42
CA ALA A 631 26.57 -2.56 7.04
C ALA A 631 25.64 -1.44 6.49
N LEU A 632 26.04 -0.77 5.40
CA LEU A 632 25.19 0.14 4.63
C LEU A 632 23.88 -0.55 4.19
N VAL A 633 22.73 0.12 4.31
CA VAL A 633 21.41 -0.31 3.81
C VAL A 633 20.81 0.78 2.92
N VAL A 634 20.13 0.41 1.82
CA VAL A 634 19.48 1.33 0.87
C VAL A 634 18.01 0.92 0.69
N GLY A 635 17.12 1.90 0.72
CA GLY A 635 15.67 1.76 0.67
C GLY A 635 15.05 1.15 1.94
N ASP A 636 13.73 1.04 1.94
CA ASP A 636 12.96 0.40 3.03
C ASP A 636 13.13 -1.14 3.04
N ALA A 637 13.80 -1.69 2.04
CA ALA A 637 14.16 -3.10 1.91
C ALA A 637 15.23 -3.48 2.95
N LYS A 638 14.79 -3.78 4.18
CA LYS A 638 15.64 -4.31 5.26
C LYS A 638 16.20 -5.71 4.92
N SER A 639 17.27 -5.77 4.13
CA SER A 639 18.56 -6.32 4.57
C SER A 639 19.59 -6.36 3.42
N ASN A 640 20.81 -5.91 3.70
CA ASN A 640 21.99 -6.17 2.86
C ASN A 640 22.77 -7.43 3.33
N ARG A 641 22.14 -8.24 4.20
CA ARG A 641 22.66 -9.49 4.75
C ARG A 641 21.79 -10.66 4.24
N LEU A 642 22.36 -11.86 4.21
CA LEU A 642 21.60 -13.09 4.04
C LEU A 642 20.90 -13.40 5.36
N GLU A 643 19.57 -13.54 5.35
CA GLU A 643 18.77 -13.74 6.55
C GLU A 643 17.93 -15.02 6.49
N PHE A 644 17.82 -15.69 7.63
CA PHE A 644 16.91 -16.80 7.87
C PHE A 644 16.19 -16.57 9.21
N THR A 645 14.92 -16.93 9.32
CA THR A 645 14.19 -16.94 10.59
C THR A 645 13.68 -18.35 10.88
N ILE A 646 13.97 -18.85 12.07
CA ILE A 646 13.44 -20.08 12.62
C ILE A 646 12.11 -19.74 13.32
N LYS A 647 11.01 -20.28 12.79
CA LYS A 647 9.71 -20.35 13.48
C LYS A 647 9.65 -21.65 14.29
N GLY A 648 9.17 -21.59 15.54
CA GLY A 648 9.03 -22.78 16.38
C GLY A 648 8.24 -22.59 17.68
N THR A 649 7.74 -23.66 18.27
CA THR A 649 6.89 -23.60 19.48
C THR A 649 7.67 -23.44 20.78
N SER A 650 8.89 -23.99 20.87
CA SER A 650 9.80 -23.83 22.01
C SER A 650 11.08 -23.10 21.62
N LEU A 651 11.41 -22.08 22.42
CA LEU A 651 12.61 -21.26 22.31
C LEU A 651 13.91 -22.08 22.32
N GLY A 652 13.99 -23.12 23.16
CA GLY A 652 15.22 -23.89 23.35
C GLY A 652 15.66 -24.60 22.07
N THR A 653 14.73 -25.34 21.46
CA THR A 653 14.95 -26.05 20.19
C THR A 653 15.10 -25.07 19.03
N ALA A 654 14.39 -23.94 19.03
CA ALA A 654 14.59 -22.88 18.03
C ALA A 654 16.02 -22.31 18.09
N ASN A 655 16.55 -22.08 19.30
CA ASN A 655 17.94 -21.63 19.50
C ASN A 655 18.96 -22.70 19.10
N GLU A 656 18.66 -23.98 19.32
CA GLU A 656 19.52 -25.09 18.87
C GLU A 656 19.60 -25.14 17.34
N ILE A 657 18.46 -25.02 16.64
CA ILE A 657 18.42 -24.94 15.17
C ILE A 657 19.15 -23.69 14.67
N ALA A 658 18.93 -22.53 15.31
CA ALA A 658 19.62 -21.28 14.98
C ALA A 658 21.14 -21.38 15.15
N SER A 659 21.61 -22.07 16.20
CA SER A 659 23.05 -22.31 16.45
C SER A 659 23.64 -23.21 15.38
N ARG A 660 23.01 -24.36 15.08
CA ARG A 660 23.44 -25.28 14.01
C ARG A 660 23.47 -24.59 12.64
N LEU A 661 22.53 -23.68 12.38
CA LEU A 661 22.49 -22.86 11.17
C LEU A 661 23.63 -21.84 11.14
N ALA A 662 23.90 -21.13 12.25
CA ALA A 662 25.02 -20.20 12.32
C ALA A 662 26.36 -20.91 12.08
N ASP A 663 26.59 -22.06 12.72
CA ASP A 663 27.75 -22.93 12.50
C ASP A 663 27.90 -23.35 11.03
N TYR A 664 26.80 -23.73 10.38
CA TYR A 664 26.79 -24.13 8.96
C TYR A 664 27.19 -22.98 8.03
N LEU A 665 26.66 -21.77 8.26
CA LEU A 665 26.99 -20.58 7.46
C LEU A 665 28.45 -20.16 7.69
N GLN A 666 28.93 -20.16 8.94
CA GLN A 666 30.29 -19.74 9.32
C GLN A 666 31.37 -20.71 8.83
N ASN A 667 31.08 -22.01 8.80
CA ASN A 667 31.98 -23.05 8.28
C ASN A 667 31.86 -23.26 6.76
N SER A 668 30.97 -22.52 6.07
CA SER A 668 30.83 -22.65 4.62
C SER A 668 32.13 -22.33 3.88
N ARG A 669 32.48 -23.18 2.91
CA ARG A 669 33.69 -23.03 2.07
C ARG A 669 33.48 -22.14 0.83
N MET A 670 32.34 -21.44 0.77
CA MET A 670 31.97 -20.60 -0.38
C MET A 670 32.90 -19.38 -0.48
N ARG A 671 33.32 -19.05 -1.70
CA ARG A 671 34.19 -17.91 -1.98
C ARG A 671 33.65 -17.02 -3.10
N ASP A 672 34.04 -15.74 -3.06
CA ASP A 672 33.69 -14.77 -4.10
C ASP A 672 34.67 -14.79 -5.29
N THR A 673 34.43 -13.94 -6.28
CA THR A 673 35.29 -13.81 -7.48
C THR A 673 36.67 -13.20 -7.19
N LYS A 674 36.94 -12.75 -5.96
CA LYS A 674 38.24 -12.27 -5.47
C LYS A 674 38.89 -13.27 -4.51
N ASN A 675 38.35 -14.49 -4.39
CA ASN A 675 38.80 -15.56 -3.50
C ASN A 675 38.64 -15.26 -1.99
N ASN A 676 37.84 -14.27 -1.60
CA ASN A 676 37.49 -14.05 -0.18
C ASN A 676 36.41 -15.06 0.26
N ARG A 677 36.19 -15.21 1.57
CA ARG A 677 34.98 -15.88 2.10
C ARG A 677 33.73 -15.13 1.63
N LEU A 678 32.76 -15.84 1.05
CA LEU A 678 31.53 -15.24 0.54
C LEU A 678 30.54 -14.89 1.66
N LEU A 679 30.46 -15.73 2.70
CA LEU A 679 29.73 -15.48 3.93
C LEU A 679 30.71 -15.08 5.03
N THR A 680 30.39 -13.98 5.72
CA THR A 680 31.12 -13.47 6.88
C THR A 680 30.12 -13.04 7.97
N ASP A 681 30.64 -12.70 9.15
CA ASP A 681 29.88 -12.02 10.20
C ASP A 681 28.53 -12.69 10.52
N VAL A 682 28.56 -13.95 10.98
CA VAL A 682 27.34 -14.72 11.25
C VAL A 682 26.86 -14.47 12.67
N HIS A 683 25.62 -14.01 12.80
CA HIS A 683 25.01 -13.58 14.06
C HIS A 683 23.59 -14.13 14.24
N ILE A 684 23.19 -14.36 15.50
CA ILE A 684 21.86 -14.82 15.91
C ILE A 684 21.19 -13.69 16.71
N GLY A 685 19.93 -13.38 16.40
CA GLY A 685 19.19 -12.22 16.91
C GLY A 685 19.00 -11.11 15.86
N ASP A 686 18.24 -10.07 16.23
CA ASP A 686 18.37 -8.74 15.61
C ASP A 686 19.60 -8.03 16.27
N THR A 687 20.20 -7.06 15.57
CA THR A 687 21.66 -6.80 15.57
C THR A 687 22.30 -6.08 16.78
N ASP A 688 21.69 -6.12 17.97
CA ASP A 688 22.20 -5.41 19.15
C ASP A 688 23.25 -6.23 19.91
N SER A 689 24.53 -6.09 19.52
CA SER A 689 25.70 -6.76 20.10
C SER A 689 26.14 -6.20 21.47
N THR A 690 25.22 -5.57 22.20
CA THR A 690 25.46 -4.88 23.47
C THR A 690 25.91 -5.88 24.55
N VAL A 691 26.99 -5.54 25.27
CA VAL A 691 27.51 -6.36 26.38
C VAL A 691 26.81 -5.95 27.68
N TYR A 692 26.34 -6.93 28.45
CA TYR A 692 25.63 -6.69 29.70
C TYR A 692 26.39 -7.23 30.91
N VAL A 693 26.09 -6.67 32.07
CA VAL A 693 26.71 -7.00 33.35
C VAL A 693 25.61 -7.32 34.35
N ASN A 694 25.58 -8.57 34.80
CA ASN A 694 24.74 -9.00 35.91
C ASN A 694 25.47 -8.68 37.23
N MET A 695 24.77 -8.05 38.17
CA MET A 695 25.29 -7.67 39.49
C MET A 695 24.50 -8.43 40.55
N ILE A 696 25.09 -9.48 41.13
CA ILE A 696 24.41 -10.39 42.07
C ILE A 696 24.73 -9.98 43.51
N PRO A 697 23.74 -9.56 44.33
CA PRO A 697 24.00 -9.08 45.69
C PRO A 697 24.46 -10.17 46.65
N ARG A 698 25.59 -9.91 47.34
CA ARG A 698 26.17 -10.79 48.35
C ARG A 698 25.43 -10.63 49.68
N GLN A 699 24.46 -11.51 49.93
CA GLN A 699 23.53 -11.41 51.07
C GLN A 699 24.24 -11.39 52.44
N ASP A 700 25.39 -12.06 52.57
CA ASP A 700 26.25 -12.00 53.76
C ASP A 700 26.85 -10.60 54.00
N MET A 701 27.31 -9.94 52.93
CA MET A 701 27.86 -8.59 52.98
C MET A 701 26.76 -7.53 53.15
N LEU A 702 25.60 -7.69 52.50
CA LEU A 702 24.42 -6.87 52.74
C LEU A 702 24.01 -6.90 54.22
N ALA A 703 23.93 -8.10 54.81
CA ALA A 703 23.61 -8.28 56.22
C ALA A 703 24.67 -7.67 57.15
N ARG A 704 25.96 -7.87 56.85
CA ARG A 704 27.11 -7.34 57.63
C ARG A 704 27.17 -5.81 57.68
N TYR A 705 26.77 -5.15 56.60
CA TYR A 705 26.74 -3.68 56.50
C TYR A 705 25.33 -3.09 56.76
N HIS A 706 24.35 -3.93 57.12
CA HIS A 706 22.95 -3.58 57.38
C HIS A 706 22.30 -2.72 56.29
N ILE A 707 22.49 -3.11 55.03
CA ILE A 707 21.91 -2.45 53.86
C ILE A 707 21.01 -3.41 53.08
N SER A 708 19.83 -2.94 52.68
CA SER A 708 18.90 -3.75 51.88
C SER A 708 19.29 -3.72 50.40
N GLU A 709 18.97 -4.81 49.69
CA GLU A 709 19.20 -4.94 48.25
C GLU A 709 18.57 -3.79 47.44
N ALA A 710 17.35 -3.39 47.79
CA ALA A 710 16.68 -2.24 47.18
C ALA A 710 17.41 -0.91 47.41
N ALA A 711 18.05 -0.72 48.57
CA ALA A 711 18.85 0.46 48.86
C ALA A 711 20.18 0.46 48.09
N VAL A 712 20.82 -0.71 47.90
CA VAL A 712 21.98 -0.83 46.99
C VAL A 712 21.56 -0.49 45.56
N LYS A 713 20.50 -1.12 45.05
CA LYS A 713 19.99 -0.90 43.69
C LYS A 713 19.68 0.58 43.43
N SER A 714 18.91 1.23 44.31
CA SER A 714 18.56 2.65 44.14
C SER A 714 19.77 3.60 44.20
N GLN A 715 20.80 3.27 45.00
CA GLN A 715 22.05 4.03 44.97
C GLN A 715 22.83 3.81 43.66
N VAL A 716 22.92 2.56 43.17
CA VAL A 716 23.58 2.20 41.90
C VAL A 716 22.90 2.86 40.70
N GLU A 717 21.57 2.87 40.65
CA GLU A 717 20.78 3.56 39.61
C GLU A 717 21.17 5.05 39.53
N GLY A 718 21.43 5.70 40.68
CA GLY A 718 21.91 7.08 40.72
C GLY A 718 23.31 7.32 40.11
N TYR A 719 24.16 6.30 39.98
CA TYR A 719 25.45 6.39 39.29
C TYR A 719 25.36 6.13 37.78
N LEU A 720 24.31 5.43 37.32
CA LEU A 720 24.23 4.89 35.96
C LEU A 720 23.32 5.74 35.06
N GLY A 721 23.88 6.25 33.97
CA GLY A 721 23.17 6.98 32.92
C GLY A 721 22.79 8.41 33.28
N GLU A 722 21.74 8.93 32.64
CA GLU A 722 21.10 10.20 32.99
C GLU A 722 19.75 9.91 33.66
N GLN A 723 19.64 10.20 34.95
CA GLN A 723 18.46 9.96 35.77
C GLN A 723 17.55 11.17 35.80
N SER A 724 16.22 10.98 35.77
CA SER A 724 15.26 12.09 35.83
C SER A 724 15.02 12.56 37.26
N VAL A 725 15.24 13.85 37.52
CA VAL A 725 15.01 14.52 38.81
C VAL A 725 13.63 15.20 38.86
N GLY A 726 12.93 15.23 37.71
CA GLY A 726 11.62 15.83 37.55
C GLY A 726 11.62 16.96 36.52
N ASN A 727 10.56 17.78 36.56
CA ASN A 727 10.38 18.92 35.67
C ASN A 727 10.19 20.20 36.49
N VAL A 728 10.83 21.29 36.06
CA VAL A 728 10.60 22.64 36.59
C VAL A 728 9.89 23.49 35.54
N ARG A 729 8.92 24.31 35.95
CA ARG A 729 8.20 25.24 35.07
C ARG A 729 8.92 26.59 35.04
N TRP A 730 9.56 26.91 33.93
CA TRP A 730 10.28 28.17 33.70
C TRP A 730 9.76 28.83 32.41
N ASN A 731 9.37 30.11 32.49
CA ASN A 731 8.75 30.86 31.37
C ASN A 731 7.63 30.07 30.67
N ASP A 732 6.73 29.48 31.48
CA ASP A 732 5.64 28.58 31.07
C ASP A 732 6.03 27.30 30.30
N GLN A 733 7.32 26.94 30.28
CA GLN A 733 7.81 25.69 29.69
C GLN A 733 8.23 24.70 30.77
N SER A 734 7.86 23.44 30.56
CA SER A 734 8.37 22.31 31.34
C SER A 734 9.81 22.04 30.92
N LEU A 735 10.75 22.29 31.81
CA LEU A 735 12.18 22.05 31.66
C LEU A 735 12.54 20.78 32.42
N SER A 736 13.02 19.76 31.71
CA SER A 736 13.44 18.50 32.34
C SER A 736 14.76 18.70 33.07
N ILE A 737 14.83 18.26 34.33
CA ILE A 737 16.08 18.19 35.08
C ILE A 737 16.53 16.74 35.06
N THR A 738 17.68 16.48 34.46
CA THR A 738 18.39 15.21 34.60
C THR A 738 19.57 15.36 35.54
N ALA A 739 20.01 14.26 36.15
CA ALA A 739 21.25 14.19 36.90
C ALA A 739 22.09 13.02 36.38
N SER A 740 23.40 13.20 36.37
CA SER A 740 24.34 12.18 35.87
C SER A 740 25.62 12.17 36.70
N TYR A 741 26.22 10.99 36.80
CA TYR A 741 27.60 10.88 37.24
C TYR A 741 28.54 11.30 36.09
N PRO A 742 29.74 11.88 36.36
CA PRO A 742 30.63 12.30 35.29
C PRO A 742 30.93 11.18 34.31
N LYS A 743 30.60 11.40 33.03
CA LYS A 743 30.67 10.39 31.98
C LYS A 743 32.07 9.73 31.86
N LYS A 744 33.15 10.45 32.20
CA LYS A 744 34.54 9.94 32.30
C LYS A 744 34.79 8.85 33.35
N GLU A 745 33.98 8.83 34.41
CA GLU A 745 34.04 7.83 35.48
C GLU A 745 33.15 6.61 35.16
N MET A 746 32.50 6.61 33.99
CA MET A 746 31.49 5.63 33.54
C MET A 746 31.71 5.21 32.08
N GLU A 747 32.93 5.34 31.55
CA GLU A 747 33.30 4.93 30.18
C GLU A 747 33.50 3.40 30.10
N HIS A 748 33.83 2.75 31.21
CA HIS A 748 34.09 1.31 31.31
C HIS A 748 33.38 0.67 32.51
N ALA A 749 32.84 -0.54 32.33
CA ALA A 749 32.11 -1.26 33.39
C ALA A 749 32.94 -1.49 34.68
N ASP A 750 34.25 -1.66 34.55
CA ASP A 750 35.16 -1.81 35.71
C ASP A 750 35.28 -0.54 36.57
N GLN A 751 34.93 0.64 36.06
CA GLN A 751 34.86 1.85 36.89
C GLN A 751 33.68 1.79 37.87
N VAL A 752 32.55 1.20 37.45
CA VAL A 752 31.33 1.07 38.26
C VAL A 752 31.58 0.24 39.53
N LYS A 753 32.47 -0.76 39.48
CA LYS A 753 32.94 -1.53 40.67
C LYS A 753 33.45 -0.63 41.81
N ASN A 754 34.00 0.54 41.46
CA ASN A 754 34.65 1.45 42.39
C ASN A 754 33.72 2.54 42.97
N VAL A 755 32.42 2.56 42.62
CA VAL A 755 31.48 3.49 43.27
C VAL A 755 31.29 3.13 44.73
N PHE A 756 31.05 4.16 45.55
CA PHE A 756 30.86 4.02 46.99
C PHE A 756 29.36 3.94 47.32
N ILE A 757 28.92 2.78 47.77
CA ILE A 757 27.57 2.55 48.29
C ILE A 757 27.59 2.84 49.80
N ARG A 758 26.63 3.63 50.25
CA ARG A 758 26.57 4.13 51.61
C ARG A 758 25.66 3.26 52.47
N THR A 759 26.22 2.78 53.58
CA THR A 759 25.60 1.83 54.52
C THR A 759 25.45 2.48 55.90
N SER A 760 24.85 1.77 56.87
CA SER A 760 24.78 2.28 58.25
C SER A 760 26.17 2.47 58.86
N ASN A 761 27.07 1.52 58.57
CA ASN A 761 28.37 1.37 59.23
C ASN A 761 29.51 2.14 58.50
N GLY A 762 29.24 2.69 57.31
CA GLY A 762 30.19 3.47 56.52
C GLY A 762 29.89 3.43 55.01
N SER A 763 30.74 4.06 54.21
CA SER A 763 30.70 3.95 52.75
C SER A 763 31.64 2.83 52.27
N VAL A 764 31.11 1.93 51.44
CA VAL A 764 31.70 0.63 51.03
C VAL A 764 31.80 0.59 49.49
N ARG A 765 32.78 -0.09 48.90
CA ARG A 765 32.85 -0.23 47.42
C ARG A 765 31.77 -1.21 46.92
N LEU A 766 31.14 -0.90 45.79
CA LEU A 766 30.11 -1.77 45.18
C LEU A 766 30.62 -3.20 44.91
N ASP A 767 31.89 -3.33 44.51
CA ASP A 767 32.67 -4.58 44.37
C ASP A 767 32.68 -5.51 45.61
N GLU A 768 32.46 -4.98 46.81
CA GLU A 768 32.30 -5.78 48.04
C GLU A 768 30.86 -6.31 48.20
N LEU A 769 29.86 -5.57 47.74
CA LEU A 769 28.43 -5.83 47.96
C LEU A 769 27.76 -6.66 46.86
N VAL A 770 28.28 -6.64 45.64
CA VAL A 770 27.77 -7.44 44.50
C VAL A 770 28.90 -8.24 43.83
N GLU A 771 28.58 -9.43 43.38
CA GLU A 771 29.38 -10.20 42.43
C GLU A 771 29.09 -9.75 40.99
N TRP A 772 30.14 -9.69 40.17
CA TRP A 772 30.10 -9.16 38.81
C TRP A 772 30.22 -10.28 37.79
N GLN A 773 29.16 -10.50 37.00
CA GLN A 773 29.16 -11.50 35.94
C GLN A 773 28.88 -10.84 34.58
N LEU A 774 29.83 -10.92 33.65
CA LEU A 774 29.63 -10.52 32.26
C LEU A 774 28.69 -11.52 31.58
N VAL A 775 27.59 -11.02 31.03
CA VAL A 775 26.54 -11.83 30.41
C VAL A 775 26.25 -11.35 28.98
N LYS A 776 25.72 -12.25 28.17
CA LYS A 776 25.11 -11.88 26.86
C LYS A 776 23.85 -11.04 27.10
N ALA A 777 23.36 -10.40 26.05
CA ALA A 777 22.15 -9.60 26.12
C ALA A 777 20.97 -10.33 26.78
N PRO A 778 20.17 -9.66 27.64
CA PRO A 778 18.87 -10.16 28.05
C PRO A 778 18.09 -10.53 26.81
N ALA A 779 17.49 -11.72 26.82
CA ALA A 779 16.89 -12.24 25.61
C ALA A 779 15.74 -11.33 25.13
N VAL A 780 15.58 -11.24 23.81
CA VAL A 780 14.48 -10.52 23.16
C VAL A 780 13.56 -11.57 22.55
N TYR A 781 12.42 -11.83 23.18
CA TYR A 781 11.48 -12.85 22.69
C TYR A 781 10.49 -12.23 21.71
N LYS A 782 10.88 -12.32 20.44
CA LYS A 782 10.03 -12.06 19.27
C LYS A 782 9.18 -13.30 18.99
N ARG A 783 7.87 -13.12 18.87
CA ARG A 783 6.90 -14.19 18.57
C ARG A 783 5.95 -13.74 17.45
N GLU A 784 5.47 -14.70 16.67
CA GLU A 784 4.50 -14.51 15.59
C GLU A 784 3.43 -15.61 15.68
N ASP A 785 2.18 -15.20 15.86
CA ASP A 785 0.99 -16.04 16.05
C ASP A 785 1.15 -17.15 17.13
N GLY A 786 2.00 -16.89 18.12
CA GLY A 786 2.28 -17.79 19.24
C GLY A 786 3.54 -18.65 19.10
N MET A 787 4.23 -18.58 17.96
CA MET A 787 5.53 -19.24 17.71
C MET A 787 6.69 -18.26 17.92
N TYR A 788 7.80 -18.72 18.49
CA TYR A 788 9.05 -17.95 18.56
C TYR A 788 9.63 -17.69 17.17
N MET A 789 10.22 -16.51 16.99
CA MET A 789 10.87 -16.03 15.77
C MET A 789 12.35 -15.73 16.05
N ILE A 790 13.23 -16.69 15.77
CA ILE A 790 14.68 -16.51 15.98
C ILE A 790 15.36 -16.24 14.64
N LYS A 791 15.96 -15.06 14.51
CA LYS A 791 16.65 -14.61 13.31
C LYS A 791 18.11 -15.05 13.33
N VAL A 792 18.64 -15.46 12.18
CA VAL A 792 20.07 -15.67 11.92
C VAL A 792 20.45 -14.86 10.67
N SER A 793 21.51 -14.07 10.75
CA SER A 793 21.98 -13.25 9.62
C SER A 793 23.48 -13.39 9.37
N SER A 794 23.89 -13.24 8.11
CA SER A 794 25.30 -13.25 7.68
C SER A 794 25.54 -12.16 6.64
N ALA A 795 26.64 -11.41 6.79
CA ALA A 795 27.10 -10.51 5.75
C ALA A 795 27.55 -11.31 4.50
N VAL A 796 27.28 -10.77 3.30
CA VAL A 796 27.63 -11.41 2.02
C VAL A 796 28.53 -10.48 1.22
N SER A 797 29.74 -10.94 0.84
CA SER A 797 30.72 -10.08 0.15
C SER A 797 30.31 -9.66 -1.27
N ASP A 798 29.37 -10.39 -1.87
CA ASP A 798 28.73 -10.06 -3.15
C ASP A 798 27.20 -10.11 -3.00
N GLN A 799 26.60 -8.97 -2.64
CA GLN A 799 25.16 -8.81 -2.38
C GLN A 799 24.26 -9.34 -3.52
N ARG A 800 24.74 -9.30 -4.77
CA ARG A 800 24.04 -9.84 -5.95
C ARG A 800 23.75 -11.34 -5.85
N ARG A 801 24.44 -12.06 -4.94
CA ARG A 801 24.24 -13.49 -4.67
C ARG A 801 23.19 -13.76 -3.59
N ILE A 802 22.76 -12.77 -2.80
CA ILE A 802 21.83 -12.98 -1.66
C ILE A 802 20.57 -13.70 -2.12
N ALA A 803 19.88 -13.22 -3.16
CA ALA A 803 18.65 -13.86 -3.67
C ALA A 803 18.85 -15.33 -4.10
N GLY A 804 20.00 -15.66 -4.71
CA GLY A 804 20.35 -17.03 -5.09
C GLY A 804 20.72 -17.90 -3.89
N LEU A 805 21.42 -17.34 -2.90
CA LEU A 805 21.80 -18.03 -1.67
C LEU A 805 20.59 -18.32 -0.77
N SER A 806 19.65 -17.36 -0.64
CA SER A 806 18.38 -17.54 0.09
C SER A 806 17.57 -18.73 -0.45
N TYR A 807 17.60 -18.98 -1.76
CA TYR A 807 16.93 -20.12 -2.38
C TYR A 807 17.75 -21.43 -2.30
N TYR A 808 19.06 -21.36 -2.52
CA TYR A 808 19.91 -22.55 -2.62
C TYR A 808 20.29 -23.17 -1.26
N LEU A 809 20.54 -22.34 -0.25
CA LEU A 809 21.02 -22.82 1.05
C LEU A 809 19.99 -23.65 1.82
N PRO A 810 18.68 -23.31 1.90
CA PRO A 810 17.69 -24.19 2.54
C PRO A 810 17.61 -25.59 1.93
N ILE A 811 17.84 -25.71 0.62
CA ILE A 811 17.89 -26.99 -0.08
C ILE A 811 19.11 -27.80 0.38
N MET A 812 20.30 -27.19 0.37
CA MET A 812 21.56 -27.82 0.82
C MET A 812 21.59 -28.14 2.33
N MET A 813 20.91 -27.33 3.14
CA MET A 813 20.80 -27.52 4.59
C MET A 813 19.92 -28.70 4.96
N LYS A 814 18.95 -29.08 4.12
CA LYS A 814 17.95 -30.11 4.42
C LYS A 814 18.56 -31.48 4.73
N ASP A 815 19.68 -31.80 4.09
CA ASP A 815 20.42 -33.07 4.29
C ASP A 815 21.45 -32.98 5.44
N THR A 816 21.66 -31.79 6.01
CA THR A 816 22.68 -31.51 7.05
C THR A 816 22.07 -31.15 8.41
N ILE A 817 20.92 -30.47 8.44
CA ILE A 817 20.25 -29.98 9.65
C ILE A 817 18.89 -30.65 9.78
N THR A 818 18.75 -31.51 10.79
CA THR A 818 17.46 -32.10 11.14
C THR A 818 16.54 -31.06 11.79
N ILE A 819 15.34 -30.89 11.20
CA ILE A 819 14.31 -29.97 11.68
C ILE A 819 13.18 -30.81 12.32
N PRO A 820 12.88 -30.65 13.62
CA PRO A 820 11.78 -31.35 14.29
C PRO A 820 10.39 -30.88 13.81
N GLU A 821 9.35 -31.68 14.07
CA GLU A 821 7.97 -31.27 13.81
C GLU A 821 7.60 -30.00 14.61
N GLY A 822 6.84 -29.10 13.98
CA GLY A 822 6.48 -27.80 14.55
C GLY A 822 7.55 -26.69 14.38
N TYR A 823 8.65 -26.97 13.67
CA TYR A 823 9.69 -25.98 13.34
C TYR A 823 9.80 -25.76 11.84
N THR A 824 10.07 -24.52 11.42
CA THR A 824 10.40 -24.19 10.03
C THR A 824 11.52 -23.16 9.96
N ILE A 825 12.44 -23.32 9.02
CA ILE A 825 13.45 -22.31 8.68
C ILE A 825 12.98 -21.62 7.40
N LEU A 826 12.75 -20.32 7.47
CA LEU A 826 12.33 -19.48 6.34
C LEU A 826 13.50 -18.58 5.95
N SER A 827 13.88 -18.50 4.67
CA SER A 827 14.78 -17.42 4.23
C SER A 827 14.05 -16.08 4.23
N GLY A 828 14.78 -14.96 4.23
CA GLY A 828 14.18 -13.63 4.08
C GLY A 828 13.31 -13.50 2.81
N GLU A 829 13.63 -14.24 1.75
CA GLU A 829 12.83 -14.29 0.53
C GLU A 829 11.57 -15.16 0.69
N ASP A 830 11.60 -16.19 1.54
CA ASP A 830 10.41 -17.00 1.85
C ASP A 830 9.48 -16.29 2.84
N ILE A 831 10.02 -15.48 3.75
CA ILE A 831 9.23 -14.52 4.55
C ILE A 831 8.57 -13.51 3.61
N ARG A 832 9.30 -12.95 2.64
CA ARG A 832 8.74 -12.00 1.66
C ARG A 832 7.68 -12.62 0.74
N LYS A 833 7.78 -13.93 0.44
CA LYS A 833 6.71 -14.70 -0.21
C LYS A 833 5.51 -14.89 0.72
N GLN A 834 5.74 -15.33 1.96
CA GLN A 834 4.68 -15.46 2.95
C GLN A 834 3.95 -14.13 3.14
N GLU A 835 4.63 -13.00 3.36
CA GLU A 835 3.99 -11.68 3.50
C GLU A 835 3.18 -11.27 2.25
N LYS A 836 3.60 -11.69 1.06
CA LYS A 836 2.80 -11.56 -0.17
C LYS A 836 1.55 -12.44 -0.15
N GLU A 837 1.69 -13.73 0.15
CA GLU A 837 0.60 -14.71 0.25
C GLU A 837 -0.36 -14.41 1.42
N GLU A 838 0.15 -13.80 2.50
CA GLU A 838 -0.60 -13.36 3.66
C GLU A 838 -1.41 -12.09 3.36
N ALA A 839 -0.82 -11.11 2.65
CA ALA A 839 -1.57 -9.99 2.14
C ALA A 839 -2.66 -10.46 1.15
N ASP A 840 -2.32 -11.38 0.25
CA ASP A 840 -3.21 -11.93 -0.78
C ASP A 840 -4.08 -13.11 -0.29
N LYS A 841 -4.39 -13.16 1.03
CA LYS A 841 -5.23 -14.18 1.71
C LYS A 841 -6.68 -14.29 1.22
N THR A 842 -7.07 -13.57 0.17
CA THR A 842 -8.24 -13.88 -0.65
C THR A 842 -8.00 -15.19 -1.39
N ASP A 843 -8.37 -16.32 -0.76
CA ASP A 843 -8.26 -17.69 -1.28
C ASP A 843 -8.34 -17.75 -2.82
N THR A 844 -7.32 -18.35 -3.46
CA THR A 844 -7.23 -18.46 -4.91
C THR A 844 -8.47 -19.10 -5.52
N ALA A 845 -9.15 -20.02 -4.81
CA ALA A 845 -10.44 -20.54 -5.27
C ALA A 845 -11.55 -19.49 -5.23
N THR A 846 -11.65 -18.63 -4.20
CA THR A 846 -12.51 -17.44 -4.24
C THR A 846 -12.14 -16.46 -5.36
N ARG A 847 -10.85 -16.18 -5.60
CA ARG A 847 -10.42 -15.31 -6.71
C ARG A 847 -10.78 -15.90 -8.08
N VAL A 848 -10.62 -17.21 -8.27
CA VAL A 848 -11.07 -17.93 -9.48
C VAL A 848 -12.60 -17.97 -9.59
N LEU A 849 -13.34 -18.07 -8.48
CA LEU A 849 -14.81 -18.02 -8.47
C LEU A 849 -15.34 -16.61 -8.75
N PHE A 850 -14.75 -15.56 -8.19
CA PHE A 850 -15.15 -14.17 -8.48
C PHE A 850 -14.74 -13.73 -9.89
N SER A 851 -13.53 -14.05 -10.37
CA SER A 851 -13.15 -13.78 -11.77
C SER A 851 -14.02 -14.55 -12.75
N SER A 852 -14.29 -15.84 -12.52
CA SER A 852 -15.17 -16.61 -13.41
C SER A 852 -16.62 -16.13 -13.32
N LEU A 853 -17.13 -15.75 -12.15
CA LEU A 853 -18.46 -15.15 -12.00
C LEU A 853 -18.55 -13.78 -12.69
N ALA A 854 -17.51 -12.94 -12.58
CA ALA A 854 -17.43 -11.65 -13.28
C ALA A 854 -17.33 -11.82 -14.80
N ALA A 855 -16.53 -12.78 -15.29
CA ALA A 855 -16.43 -13.12 -16.71
C ALA A 855 -17.72 -13.76 -17.25
N ILE A 856 -18.42 -14.57 -16.44
CA ILE A 856 -19.74 -15.13 -16.75
C ILE A 856 -20.81 -14.04 -16.76
N ALA A 857 -20.78 -13.10 -15.81
CA ALA A 857 -21.68 -11.95 -15.77
C ALA A 857 -21.44 -11.02 -16.98
N PHE A 858 -20.18 -10.72 -17.31
CA PHE A 858 -19.81 -10.01 -18.54
C PHE A 858 -20.34 -10.74 -19.78
N CYS A 859 -20.11 -12.05 -19.90
CA CYS A 859 -20.67 -12.84 -21.00
C CYS A 859 -22.21 -12.79 -21.04
N LEU A 860 -22.89 -12.99 -19.91
CA LEU A 860 -24.35 -12.97 -19.79
C LEU A 860 -24.94 -11.61 -20.17
N VAL A 861 -24.42 -10.51 -19.64
CA VAL A 861 -24.92 -9.17 -19.99
C VAL A 861 -24.59 -8.83 -21.44
N SER A 862 -23.42 -9.22 -21.97
CA SER A 862 -23.11 -9.07 -23.40
C SER A 862 -24.12 -9.81 -24.30
N LEU A 863 -24.55 -11.00 -23.88
CA LEU A 863 -25.55 -11.83 -24.57
C LEU A 863 -26.96 -11.25 -24.46
N LEU A 864 -27.34 -10.74 -23.30
CA LEU A 864 -28.63 -10.07 -23.07
C LEU A 864 -28.76 -8.78 -23.91
N VAL A 865 -27.68 -8.00 -23.99
CA VAL A 865 -27.63 -6.75 -24.77
C VAL A 865 -27.68 -7.02 -26.28
N HIS A 866 -26.78 -7.85 -26.81
CA HIS A 866 -26.61 -8.01 -28.26
C HIS A 866 -27.41 -9.17 -28.87
N ARG A 867 -28.09 -9.99 -28.06
CA ARG A 867 -28.91 -11.16 -28.44
C ARG A 867 -28.19 -12.27 -29.23
N THR A 868 -26.92 -12.07 -29.60
CA THR A 868 -26.14 -12.95 -30.48
C THR A 868 -24.71 -13.12 -29.95
N ILE A 869 -24.32 -14.38 -29.70
CA ILE A 869 -23.03 -14.79 -29.12
C ILE A 869 -21.82 -14.20 -29.85
N ARG A 870 -21.93 -13.98 -31.17
CA ARG A 870 -20.85 -13.49 -32.04
C ARG A 870 -20.26 -12.17 -31.57
N HIS A 871 -21.10 -11.21 -31.16
CA HIS A 871 -20.63 -9.88 -30.78
C HIS A 871 -19.90 -9.90 -29.44
N ALA A 872 -20.36 -10.73 -28.49
CA ALA A 872 -19.66 -10.99 -27.23
C ALA A 872 -18.26 -11.59 -27.49
N VAL A 873 -18.16 -12.58 -28.38
CA VAL A 873 -16.87 -13.19 -28.77
C VAL A 873 -15.94 -12.18 -29.45
N VAL A 874 -16.46 -11.28 -30.31
CA VAL A 874 -15.62 -10.18 -30.86
C VAL A 874 -15.10 -9.30 -29.72
N SER A 875 -15.93 -8.88 -28.76
CA SER A 875 -15.45 -8.04 -27.65
C SER A 875 -14.40 -8.72 -26.77
N LEU A 876 -14.54 -10.02 -26.49
CA LEU A 876 -13.56 -10.76 -25.70
C LEU A 876 -12.20 -10.85 -26.42
N LEU A 877 -12.20 -10.99 -27.75
CA LEU A 877 -10.99 -10.99 -28.57
C LEU A 877 -10.31 -9.60 -28.70
N LEU A 878 -11.00 -8.51 -28.35
CA LEU A 878 -10.44 -7.17 -28.35
C LEU A 878 -9.65 -6.84 -27.07
N VAL A 879 -9.94 -7.49 -25.94
CA VAL A 879 -9.28 -7.19 -24.66
C VAL A 879 -7.78 -7.52 -24.68
N PRO A 880 -7.31 -8.72 -25.10
CA PRO A 880 -5.86 -8.99 -25.20
C PRO A 880 -5.15 -8.06 -26.20
N LEU A 881 -5.85 -7.65 -27.26
CA LEU A 881 -5.33 -6.77 -28.29
C LEU A 881 -5.19 -5.32 -27.80
N ALA A 882 -6.09 -4.86 -26.93
CA ALA A 882 -5.95 -3.61 -26.19
C ALA A 882 -4.78 -3.69 -25.20
N SER A 883 -4.71 -4.75 -24.39
CA SER A 883 -3.61 -4.99 -23.44
C SER A 883 -2.23 -5.05 -24.11
N PHE A 884 -2.13 -5.47 -25.38
CA PHE A 884 -0.89 -5.40 -26.15
C PHE A 884 -0.44 -3.95 -26.40
N ALA A 885 -1.35 -3.03 -26.70
CA ALA A 885 -1.03 -1.60 -26.83
C ALA A 885 -0.68 -0.96 -25.48
N VAL A 886 -1.33 -1.39 -24.40
CA VAL A 886 -1.04 -0.96 -23.01
C VAL A 886 0.40 -1.30 -22.64
N VAL A 887 0.77 -2.58 -22.75
CA VAL A 887 2.12 -3.07 -22.41
C VAL A 887 3.16 -2.51 -23.37
N GLY A 888 2.90 -2.51 -24.67
CA GLY A 888 3.80 -1.92 -25.67
C GLY A 888 4.07 -0.44 -25.42
N GLY A 889 3.07 0.31 -24.94
CA GLY A 889 3.22 1.70 -24.53
C GLY A 889 4.09 1.87 -23.29
N LEU A 890 3.79 1.16 -22.21
CA LEU A 890 4.57 1.21 -20.97
C LEU A 890 6.04 0.84 -21.19
N LEU A 891 6.31 -0.18 -22.01
CA LEU A 891 7.68 -0.57 -22.38
C LEU A 891 8.38 0.47 -23.27
N TRP A 892 7.69 1.06 -24.25
CA TRP A 892 8.28 2.09 -25.13
C TRP A 892 8.66 3.35 -24.34
N TYR A 893 7.80 3.77 -23.41
CA TYR A 893 8.02 4.97 -22.59
C TYR A 893 8.73 4.69 -21.26
N ASN A 894 9.17 3.45 -21.01
CA ASN A 894 9.83 2.99 -19.78
C ASN A 894 9.09 3.43 -18.51
N ARG A 895 7.77 3.19 -18.45
CA ARG A 895 6.90 3.55 -17.32
C ARG A 895 6.32 2.30 -16.62
N PRO A 896 6.21 2.28 -15.28
CA PRO A 896 5.61 1.16 -14.56
C PRO A 896 4.08 1.12 -14.69
N LEU A 897 3.51 -0.07 -14.48
CA LEU A 897 2.06 -0.25 -14.37
C LEU A 897 1.56 0.25 -13.00
N ASN A 898 1.39 1.56 -12.86
CA ASN A 898 0.79 2.18 -11.68
C ASN A 898 -0.73 2.43 -11.85
N LEU A 899 -1.35 3.00 -10.82
CA LEU A 899 -2.76 3.36 -10.77
C LEU A 899 -3.26 4.17 -11.99
N MET A 900 -2.42 5.04 -12.54
CA MET A 900 -2.72 5.88 -13.70
C MET A 900 -2.53 5.16 -15.04
N ALA A 901 -1.54 4.29 -15.14
CA ALA A 901 -1.43 3.36 -16.27
C ALA A 901 -2.65 2.43 -16.34
N ALA A 902 -3.17 1.97 -15.19
CA ALA A 902 -4.34 1.11 -15.12
C ALA A 902 -5.66 1.83 -15.50
N SER A 903 -5.88 3.08 -15.05
CA SER A 903 -7.04 3.86 -15.51
C SER A 903 -6.93 4.23 -17.00
N GLY A 904 -5.72 4.47 -17.50
CA GLY A 904 -5.42 4.60 -18.93
C GLY A 904 -5.75 3.33 -19.71
N ALA A 905 -5.37 2.16 -19.21
CA ALA A 905 -5.68 0.86 -19.82
C ALA A 905 -7.18 0.60 -19.89
N ALA A 906 -7.90 0.88 -18.79
CA ALA A 906 -9.35 0.81 -18.74
C ALA A 906 -10.01 1.77 -19.76
N ALA A 907 -9.51 3.00 -19.91
CA ALA A 907 -9.99 3.96 -20.91
C ALA A 907 -9.78 3.46 -22.35
N VAL A 908 -8.60 2.92 -22.66
CA VAL A 908 -8.31 2.31 -23.97
C VAL A 908 -9.25 1.15 -24.26
N ILE A 909 -9.44 0.22 -23.32
CA ILE A 909 -10.32 -0.93 -23.46
C ILE A 909 -11.78 -0.48 -23.66
N ALA A 910 -12.26 0.46 -22.85
CA ALA A 910 -13.61 1.01 -22.95
C ALA A 910 -13.88 1.59 -24.34
N LEU A 911 -12.96 2.42 -24.84
CA LEU A 911 -13.05 3.08 -26.13
C LEU A 911 -12.94 2.06 -27.28
N MET A 912 -12.01 1.09 -27.22
CA MET A 912 -11.92 0.00 -28.20
C MET A 912 -13.20 -0.82 -28.29
N LEU A 913 -13.80 -1.16 -27.15
CA LEU A 913 -15.08 -1.86 -27.11
C LEU A 913 -16.19 -1.01 -27.72
N GLN A 914 -16.38 0.22 -27.23
CA GLN A 914 -17.39 1.14 -27.74
C GLN A 914 -17.30 1.27 -29.26
N GLN A 915 -16.13 1.62 -29.79
CA GLN A 915 -15.95 1.90 -31.22
C GLN A 915 -16.06 0.63 -32.10
N ALA A 916 -15.62 -0.52 -31.61
CA ALA A 916 -15.89 -1.79 -32.29
C ALA A 916 -17.38 -2.09 -32.38
N TYR A 917 -18.12 -1.91 -31.29
CA TYR A 917 -19.57 -2.11 -31.26
C TYR A 917 -20.33 -1.08 -32.12
N VAL A 918 -19.88 0.19 -32.24
CA VAL A 918 -20.41 1.19 -33.19
C VAL A 918 -20.38 0.64 -34.62
N LEU A 919 -19.23 0.09 -35.02
CA LEU A 919 -19.02 -0.41 -36.37
C LEU A 919 -19.78 -1.72 -36.63
N ILE A 920 -19.87 -2.61 -35.65
CA ILE A 920 -20.66 -3.86 -35.70
C ILE A 920 -22.15 -3.57 -35.91
N ASP A 921 -22.74 -2.66 -35.13
CA ASP A 921 -24.14 -2.23 -35.32
C ASP A 921 -24.34 -1.61 -36.72
N GLY A 922 -23.34 -0.88 -37.23
CA GLY A 922 -23.33 -0.40 -38.62
C GLY A 922 -23.36 -1.52 -39.67
N MET A 923 -22.68 -2.65 -39.43
CA MET A 923 -22.72 -3.82 -40.31
C MET A 923 -24.04 -4.58 -40.24
N GLU A 924 -24.65 -4.68 -39.06
CA GLU A 924 -25.95 -5.36 -38.89
C GLU A 924 -27.14 -4.53 -39.36
N ARG A 925 -27.15 -3.19 -39.20
CA ARG A 925 -28.15 -2.32 -39.86
C ARG A 925 -28.11 -2.41 -41.39
N GLN A 926 -26.95 -2.74 -41.97
CA GLN A 926 -26.81 -3.04 -43.40
C GLN A 926 -27.14 -4.51 -43.75
N ALA A 927 -27.51 -5.35 -42.77
CA ALA A 927 -28.06 -6.70 -42.96
C ALA A 927 -29.59 -6.70 -43.06
N GLU A 928 -30.27 -5.86 -42.28
CA GLU A 928 -31.72 -5.82 -42.09
C GLU A 928 -32.51 -5.23 -43.29
N GLY A 929 -31.99 -5.39 -44.51
CA GLY A 929 -32.57 -4.84 -45.74
C GLY A 929 -32.33 -5.73 -46.96
N VAL A 930 -32.21 -5.10 -48.13
CA VAL A 930 -31.89 -5.80 -49.39
C VAL A 930 -30.60 -6.61 -49.23
N LYS A 931 -30.57 -7.85 -49.74
CA LYS A 931 -29.41 -8.78 -49.69
C LYS A 931 -28.18 -8.25 -50.44
N ARG A 932 -27.51 -7.25 -49.87
CA ARG A 932 -26.21 -6.75 -50.32
C ARG A 932 -25.12 -7.77 -49.98
N PRO A 933 -24.13 -8.00 -50.87
CA PRO A 933 -23.04 -8.91 -50.56
C PRO A 933 -22.25 -8.43 -49.34
N LEU A 934 -21.74 -9.37 -48.55
CA LEU A 934 -21.08 -9.13 -47.26
C LEU A 934 -19.94 -8.09 -47.35
N THR A 935 -19.20 -8.07 -48.46
CA THR A 935 -18.18 -7.04 -48.76
C THR A 935 -18.76 -5.63 -48.87
N MET A 936 -19.85 -5.45 -49.61
CA MET A 936 -20.52 -4.16 -49.78
C MET A 936 -21.16 -3.67 -48.47
N ARG A 937 -21.71 -4.58 -47.65
CA ARG A 937 -22.19 -4.26 -46.29
C ARG A 937 -21.06 -3.71 -45.42
N ILE A 938 -19.91 -4.39 -45.41
CA ILE A 938 -18.71 -4.00 -44.66
C ILE A 938 -18.12 -2.67 -45.17
N GLN A 939 -18.02 -2.47 -46.49
CA GLN A 939 -17.59 -1.21 -47.10
C GLN A 939 -18.53 -0.04 -46.75
N THR A 940 -19.85 -0.26 -46.75
CA THR A 940 -20.84 0.76 -46.39
C THR A 940 -20.71 1.11 -44.91
N ALA A 941 -20.68 0.11 -44.01
CA ALA A 941 -20.47 0.30 -42.58
C ALA A 941 -19.19 1.09 -42.26
N PHE A 942 -18.09 0.75 -42.94
CA PHE A 942 -16.81 1.44 -42.81
C PHE A 942 -16.88 2.90 -43.28
N ALA A 943 -17.59 3.18 -44.39
CA ALA A 943 -17.82 4.55 -44.85
C ALA A 943 -18.70 5.36 -43.88
N GLU A 944 -19.60 4.73 -43.11
CA GLU A 944 -20.32 5.39 -42.00
C GLU A 944 -19.38 5.77 -40.84
N TYR A 945 -18.37 4.94 -40.58
CA TYR A 945 -17.45 5.07 -39.45
C TYR A 945 -16.23 5.98 -39.71
N MET A 946 -15.81 6.13 -40.97
CA MET A 946 -14.68 6.98 -41.37
C MET A 946 -14.65 8.40 -40.75
N PRO A 947 -15.78 9.12 -40.60
CA PRO A 947 -15.80 10.43 -39.91
C PRO A 947 -15.48 10.32 -38.42
N ILE A 948 -16.03 9.32 -37.73
CA ILE A 948 -15.76 9.05 -36.30
C ILE A 948 -14.26 8.80 -36.10
N MET A 949 -13.65 7.98 -36.98
CA MET A 949 -12.20 7.74 -36.93
C MET A 949 -11.38 9.01 -37.12
N ARG A 950 -11.79 9.91 -38.02
CA ARG A 950 -11.08 11.18 -38.23
C ARG A 950 -11.06 12.03 -36.97
N VAL A 951 -12.13 12.04 -36.18
CA VAL A 951 -12.14 12.78 -34.91
C VAL A 951 -11.23 12.12 -33.89
N LEU A 952 -11.31 10.79 -33.71
CA LEU A 952 -10.44 10.05 -32.79
C LEU A 952 -8.94 10.23 -33.12
N LEU A 953 -8.59 10.27 -34.41
CA LEU A 953 -7.22 10.55 -34.85
C LEU A 953 -6.82 12.03 -34.69
N VAL A 954 -7.75 12.98 -34.81
CA VAL A 954 -7.50 14.41 -34.53
C VAL A 954 -7.38 14.66 -33.02
N MET A 955 -8.16 13.99 -32.18
CA MET A 955 -8.00 13.99 -30.72
C MET A 955 -6.62 13.44 -30.31
N LEU A 956 -6.16 12.37 -30.95
CA LEU A 956 -4.82 11.82 -30.75
C LEU A 956 -3.72 12.84 -31.12
N VAL A 957 -3.80 13.44 -32.30
CA VAL A 957 -2.74 14.32 -32.83
C VAL A 957 -2.75 15.72 -32.20
N VAL A 958 -3.92 16.25 -31.82
CA VAL A 958 -4.07 17.64 -31.34
C VAL A 958 -4.29 17.72 -29.82
N GLY A 959 -4.97 16.73 -29.23
CA GLY A 959 -5.21 16.68 -27.77
C GLY A 959 -4.10 15.99 -26.99
N LEU A 960 -3.66 14.80 -27.42
CA LEU A 960 -2.69 13.99 -26.64
C LEU A 960 -1.23 14.32 -26.92
N LEU A 961 -0.89 14.71 -28.15
CA LEU A 961 0.48 15.02 -28.53
C LEU A 961 1.12 16.15 -27.68
N PRO A 962 0.39 17.22 -27.28
CA PRO A 962 0.89 18.21 -26.32
C PRO A 962 1.20 17.65 -24.92
N LEU A 963 0.39 16.72 -24.40
CA LEU A 963 0.66 16.04 -23.11
C LEU A 963 1.96 15.22 -23.14
N PHE A 964 2.36 14.75 -24.33
CA PHE A 964 3.59 13.99 -24.55
C PHE A 964 4.82 14.88 -24.78
N SER A 965 4.74 15.81 -25.74
CA SER A 965 5.94 16.45 -26.29
C SER A 965 6.36 17.75 -25.60
N PHE A 966 5.51 18.37 -24.78
CA PHE A 966 5.81 19.64 -24.12
C PHE A 966 6.07 19.56 -22.61
N TRP A 967 5.85 18.40 -21.96
CA TRP A 967 5.81 18.36 -20.49
C TRP A 967 6.35 17.07 -19.84
N SER A 968 7.48 16.56 -20.33
CA SER A 968 8.23 15.44 -19.71
C SER A 968 8.85 15.79 -18.33
N GLY A 969 9.07 17.07 -18.03
CA GLY A 969 9.55 17.56 -16.73
C GLY A 969 8.38 18.00 -15.83
N GLY A 970 7.68 17.05 -15.21
CA GLY A 970 6.45 17.33 -14.47
C GLY A 970 6.06 16.23 -13.48
N ASP A 971 4.95 15.54 -13.78
CA ASP A 971 4.28 14.61 -12.87
C ASP A 971 4.18 13.21 -13.48
N ASP A 972 4.80 12.22 -12.84
CA ASP A 972 4.83 10.82 -13.33
C ASP A 972 3.43 10.18 -13.42
N PHE A 973 2.47 10.66 -12.62
CA PHE A 973 1.05 10.29 -12.70
C PHE A 973 0.46 10.51 -14.10
N VAL A 974 0.64 11.69 -14.70
CA VAL A 974 0.11 11.98 -16.05
C VAL A 974 0.87 11.20 -17.11
N ALA A 975 2.20 11.10 -16.95
CA ALA A 975 3.05 10.39 -17.90
C ALA A 975 2.67 8.92 -18.05
N SER A 976 2.38 8.21 -16.94
CA SER A 976 1.97 6.80 -16.97
C SER A 976 0.59 6.58 -17.59
N PHE A 977 -0.37 7.48 -17.35
CA PHE A 977 -1.66 7.46 -18.04
C PHE A 977 -1.46 7.62 -19.56
N ALA A 978 -0.74 8.67 -19.94
CA ALA A 978 -0.52 9.05 -21.33
C ALA A 978 0.21 7.94 -22.11
N ALA A 979 1.27 7.37 -21.51
CA ALA A 979 2.09 6.27 -22.04
C ALA A 979 1.27 5.06 -22.49
N VAL A 980 0.16 4.77 -21.80
CA VAL A 980 -0.80 3.73 -22.20
C VAL A 980 -1.79 4.22 -23.26
N PHE A 981 -2.35 5.42 -23.05
CA PHE A 981 -3.52 5.90 -23.76
C PHE A 981 -3.25 6.25 -25.24
N THR A 982 -2.10 6.89 -25.53
CA THR A 982 -1.69 7.25 -26.91
C THR A 982 -1.46 6.04 -27.82
N PRO A 983 -0.60 5.05 -27.47
CA PRO A 983 -0.46 3.85 -28.29
C PRO A 983 -1.75 3.01 -28.32
N GLY A 984 -2.56 3.07 -27.26
CA GLY A 984 -3.92 2.53 -27.25
C GLY A 984 -4.81 3.09 -28.36
N ILE A 985 -4.89 4.42 -28.52
CA ILE A 985 -5.69 5.06 -29.58
C ILE A 985 -5.02 4.92 -30.96
N ALA A 986 -3.69 4.89 -31.04
CA ALA A 986 -3.00 4.57 -32.29
C ALA A 986 -3.34 3.16 -32.78
N LEU A 987 -3.39 2.17 -31.87
CA LEU A 987 -3.80 0.80 -32.22
C LEU A 987 -5.31 0.72 -32.49
N LEU A 988 -6.17 1.39 -31.69
CA LEU A 988 -7.64 1.46 -31.85
C LEU A 988 -8.03 1.66 -33.32
N ALA A 989 -7.33 2.57 -34.01
CA ALA A 989 -7.60 2.86 -35.40
C ALA A 989 -7.46 1.61 -36.29
N TRP A 990 -6.36 0.88 -36.14
CA TRP A 990 -6.09 -0.37 -36.86
C TRP A 990 -7.00 -1.53 -36.42
N VAL A 991 -7.25 -1.65 -35.12
CA VAL A 991 -8.13 -2.68 -34.54
C VAL A 991 -9.55 -2.58 -35.11
N VAL A 992 -10.16 -1.40 -35.02
CA VAL A 992 -11.54 -1.18 -35.47
C VAL A 992 -11.64 -1.18 -37.00
N MET A 993 -10.60 -0.75 -37.74
CA MET A 993 -10.61 -0.80 -39.20
C MET A 993 -10.31 -2.17 -39.81
N VAL A 994 -9.44 -2.99 -39.21
CA VAL A 994 -8.93 -4.22 -39.87
C VAL A 994 -9.41 -5.49 -39.18
N ILE A 995 -9.36 -5.52 -37.84
CA ILE A 995 -9.60 -6.74 -37.07
C ILE A 995 -11.09 -6.96 -36.82
N VAL A 996 -11.83 -5.92 -36.40
CA VAL A 996 -13.29 -6.00 -36.19
C VAL A 996 -14.02 -6.42 -37.48
N PRO A 997 -13.78 -5.83 -38.68
CA PRO A 997 -14.46 -6.24 -39.91
C PRO A 997 -14.00 -7.61 -40.40
N GLY A 998 -12.75 -7.99 -40.16
CA GLY A 998 -12.20 -9.31 -40.53
C GLY A 998 -12.80 -10.44 -39.69
N LEU A 999 -12.88 -10.26 -38.38
CA LEU A 999 -13.57 -11.17 -37.47
C LEU A 999 -15.07 -11.28 -37.82
N TYR A 1000 -15.73 -10.15 -38.08
CA TYR A 1000 -17.12 -10.11 -38.52
C TYR A 1000 -17.34 -10.89 -39.83
N HIS A 1001 -16.51 -10.62 -40.85
CA HIS A 1001 -16.56 -11.29 -42.16
C HIS A 1001 -16.42 -12.81 -42.03
N ALA A 1002 -15.46 -13.27 -41.22
CA ALA A 1002 -15.24 -14.70 -41.00
C ALA A 1002 -16.38 -15.39 -40.24
N MET A 1003 -16.97 -14.73 -39.22
CA MET A 1003 -18.12 -15.27 -38.49
C MET A 1003 -19.39 -15.30 -39.36
N ALA A 1004 -19.61 -14.29 -40.20
CA ALA A 1004 -20.72 -14.27 -41.15
C ALA A 1004 -20.60 -15.39 -42.20
N LEU A 1005 -19.42 -15.57 -42.83
CA LEU A 1005 -19.15 -16.68 -43.76
C LEU A 1005 -19.32 -18.07 -43.12
N ARG A 1006 -19.09 -18.21 -41.82
CA ARG A 1006 -19.31 -19.47 -41.08
C ARG A 1006 -20.79 -19.71 -40.79
N ALA A 1007 -21.58 -18.65 -40.59
CA ALA A 1007 -23.03 -18.71 -40.42
C ALA A 1007 -23.79 -18.99 -41.72
N GLU A 1008 -23.28 -18.53 -42.87
CA GLU A 1008 -23.81 -18.89 -44.20
C GLU A 1008 -23.54 -20.36 -44.56
N ARG A 1009 -22.61 -21.02 -43.86
CA ARG A 1009 -22.18 -22.42 -44.09
C ARG A 1009 -22.66 -23.42 -43.03
N GLY A 1010 -23.28 -22.96 -41.96
CA GLY A 1010 -23.76 -23.81 -40.87
C GLY A 1010 -24.86 -23.09 -40.10
N ALA A 1011 -26.00 -23.77 -39.92
CA ALA A 1011 -27.22 -23.18 -39.37
C ALA A 1011 -26.93 -22.35 -38.10
N ALA A 1012 -27.32 -21.08 -38.14
CA ALA A 1012 -27.04 -20.13 -37.09
C ALA A 1012 -27.74 -20.53 -35.78
N LEU A 1013 -26.97 -21.09 -34.83
CA LEU A 1013 -27.41 -21.41 -33.47
C LEU A 1013 -28.06 -20.18 -32.82
N SER A 1014 -29.40 -20.14 -32.88
CA SER A 1014 -30.19 -19.10 -32.24
C SER A 1014 -30.20 -19.32 -30.73
N LEU A 1015 -30.52 -18.27 -29.96
CA LEU A 1015 -30.61 -18.40 -28.50
C LEU A 1015 -31.71 -19.42 -28.10
N ALA A 1016 -32.75 -19.58 -28.91
CA ALA A 1016 -33.74 -20.64 -28.78
C ALA A 1016 -33.16 -22.05 -29.02
N GLN A 1017 -32.35 -22.25 -30.07
CA GLN A 1017 -31.69 -23.53 -30.31
C GLN A 1017 -30.60 -23.84 -29.28
N LEU A 1018 -29.87 -22.83 -28.80
CA LEU A 1018 -28.88 -23.00 -27.72
C LEU A 1018 -29.58 -23.39 -26.41
N ASN A 1019 -30.70 -22.74 -26.08
CA ASN A 1019 -31.54 -23.13 -24.94
C ASN A 1019 -32.11 -24.56 -25.14
N GLN A 1020 -32.59 -24.89 -26.34
CA GLN A 1020 -33.09 -26.24 -26.65
C GLN A 1020 -31.99 -27.31 -26.57
N GLN A 1021 -30.75 -27.00 -26.98
CA GLN A 1021 -29.59 -27.89 -26.84
C GLN A 1021 -29.11 -27.99 -25.39
N LEU A 1022 -29.08 -26.89 -24.63
CA LEU A 1022 -28.77 -26.91 -23.19
C LEU A 1022 -29.84 -27.68 -22.41
N TYR A 1023 -31.12 -27.47 -22.72
CA TYR A 1023 -32.22 -28.22 -22.12
C TYR A 1023 -32.16 -29.70 -22.51
N ALA A 1024 -31.89 -30.03 -23.78
CA ALA A 1024 -31.66 -31.40 -24.21
C ALA A 1024 -30.41 -32.03 -23.57
N TRP A 1025 -29.35 -31.26 -23.31
CA TRP A 1025 -28.12 -31.72 -22.65
C TRP A 1025 -28.33 -31.93 -21.15
N PHE A 1026 -29.01 -31.00 -20.46
CA PHE A 1026 -29.42 -31.17 -19.06
C PHE A 1026 -30.42 -32.32 -18.92
N HIS A 1027 -31.37 -32.45 -19.84
CA HIS A 1027 -32.33 -33.56 -19.82
C HIS A 1027 -31.65 -34.89 -20.16
N ASN A 1028 -30.72 -34.95 -21.12
CA ASN A 1028 -29.94 -36.15 -21.42
C ASN A 1028 -28.95 -36.52 -20.32
N THR A 1029 -28.35 -35.56 -19.61
CA THR A 1029 -27.50 -35.87 -18.44
C THR A 1029 -28.34 -36.28 -17.23
N LYS A 1030 -29.53 -35.72 -17.03
CA LYS A 1030 -30.50 -36.14 -16.01
C LYS A 1030 -31.09 -37.53 -16.31
N VAL A 1031 -31.34 -37.84 -17.59
CA VAL A 1031 -31.72 -39.17 -18.09
C VAL A 1031 -30.56 -40.16 -17.95
N LYS A 1032 -29.35 -39.88 -18.47
CA LYS A 1032 -28.16 -40.74 -18.25
C LYS A 1032 -27.87 -40.99 -16.77
N ARG A 1033 -28.07 -40.00 -15.89
CA ARG A 1033 -27.96 -40.19 -14.42
C ARG A 1033 -29.10 -41.06 -13.85
N LYS A 1034 -30.33 -40.96 -14.37
CA LYS A 1034 -31.48 -41.83 -14.02
C LYS A 1034 -31.26 -43.27 -14.52
N ASP A 1035 -30.78 -43.43 -15.74
CA ASP A 1035 -30.52 -44.71 -16.38
C ASP A 1035 -29.30 -45.40 -15.77
N HIS A 1036 -28.22 -44.68 -15.46
CA HIS A 1036 -27.09 -45.25 -14.71
C HIS A 1036 -27.51 -45.67 -13.28
N ARG A 1037 -28.43 -44.94 -12.64
CA ARG A 1037 -29.05 -45.36 -11.37
C ARG A 1037 -29.97 -46.57 -11.55
N ALA A 1038 -30.73 -46.66 -12.65
CA ALA A 1038 -31.59 -47.80 -12.97
C ALA A 1038 -30.78 -49.06 -13.34
N TRP A 1039 -29.67 -48.89 -14.06
CA TRP A 1039 -28.71 -49.93 -14.39
C TRP A 1039 -27.97 -50.43 -13.14
N LYS A 1040 -27.49 -49.54 -12.26
CA LYS A 1040 -26.96 -49.94 -10.93
C LYS A 1040 -28.02 -50.61 -10.05
N ARG A 1041 -29.30 -50.23 -10.16
CA ARG A 1041 -30.41 -50.95 -9.51
C ARG A 1041 -30.65 -52.33 -10.11
N LYS A 1042 -30.64 -52.49 -11.44
CA LYS A 1042 -30.73 -53.80 -12.12
C LYS A 1042 -29.55 -54.70 -11.76
N GLN A 1043 -28.31 -54.21 -11.77
CA GLN A 1043 -27.14 -54.98 -11.34
C GLN A 1043 -27.22 -55.38 -9.86
N ARG A 1044 -27.64 -54.49 -8.96
CA ARG A 1044 -27.86 -54.85 -7.55
C ARG A 1044 -28.99 -55.88 -7.38
N ALA A 1045 -30.08 -55.74 -8.12
CA ALA A 1045 -31.18 -56.71 -8.10
C ALA A 1045 -30.73 -58.09 -8.63
N ALA A 1046 -30.00 -58.13 -9.75
CA ALA A 1046 -29.42 -59.35 -10.30
C ALA A 1046 -28.40 -59.99 -9.35
N ALA A 1047 -27.54 -59.21 -8.69
CA ALA A 1047 -26.60 -59.73 -7.70
C ALA A 1047 -27.29 -60.25 -6.42
N ILE A 1048 -28.40 -59.63 -6.00
CA ILE A 1048 -29.25 -60.13 -4.90
C ILE A 1048 -30.00 -61.39 -5.32
N GLN A 1049 -30.47 -61.47 -6.56
CA GLN A 1049 -31.15 -62.64 -7.11
C GLN A 1049 -30.18 -63.82 -7.26
N HIS A 1050 -29.00 -63.62 -7.85
CA HIS A 1050 -27.94 -64.63 -7.93
C HIS A 1050 -27.53 -65.14 -6.54
N ARG A 1051 -27.43 -64.26 -5.54
CA ARG A 1051 -27.19 -64.67 -4.13
C ARG A 1051 -28.37 -65.44 -3.53
N ARG A 1052 -29.61 -65.16 -3.92
CA ARG A 1052 -30.79 -65.94 -3.51
C ARG A 1052 -30.87 -67.30 -4.21
N GLU A 1053 -30.46 -67.36 -5.47
CA GLU A 1053 -30.40 -68.60 -6.27
C GLU A 1053 -29.28 -69.52 -5.74
N GLN A 1054 -28.10 -68.97 -5.40
CA GLN A 1054 -27.05 -69.70 -4.68
C GLN A 1054 -27.54 -70.16 -3.29
N ALA A 1055 -28.13 -69.28 -2.49
CA ALA A 1055 -28.67 -69.63 -1.17
C ALA A 1055 -29.92 -70.53 -1.21
N ALA A 1056 -30.51 -70.77 -2.39
CA ALA A 1056 -31.56 -71.76 -2.61
C ALA A 1056 -30.96 -73.11 -3.05
N ALA A 1057 -29.95 -73.10 -3.92
CA ALA A 1057 -29.16 -74.28 -4.29
C ALA A 1057 -28.45 -74.90 -3.07
N GLU A 1058 -28.05 -74.10 -2.08
CA GLU A 1058 -27.53 -74.56 -0.78
C GLU A 1058 -28.62 -75.08 0.20
N ARG A 1059 -29.91 -75.06 -0.17
CA ARG A 1059 -31.03 -75.30 0.76
C ARG A 1059 -32.05 -76.36 0.36
N GLU A 1060 -31.93 -76.99 -0.80
CA GLU A 1060 -32.64 -78.26 -1.10
C GLU A 1060 -31.67 -79.46 -1.08
N PRO A 1061 -32.15 -80.66 -0.69
CA PRO A 1061 -31.54 -81.26 0.49
C PRO A 1061 -30.61 -82.45 0.24
N ARG A 1062 -29.65 -82.62 1.17
CA ARG A 1062 -29.08 -83.94 1.50
C ARG A 1062 -30.17 -84.90 1.99
N LYS A 1063 -30.81 -85.64 1.09
CA LYS A 1063 -31.58 -86.85 1.41
C LYS A 1063 -31.44 -87.89 0.29
N ALA A 1064 -31.44 -89.17 0.69
CA ALA A 1064 -31.47 -90.35 -0.17
C ALA A 1064 -30.22 -90.61 -1.03
N GLU A 1065 -29.09 -90.86 -0.39
CA GLU A 1065 -28.22 -91.98 -0.81
C GLU A 1065 -27.59 -92.61 0.44
N LEU A 1066 -28.11 -93.78 0.82
CA LEU A 1066 -27.75 -94.49 2.07
C LEU A 1066 -28.05 -96.00 1.99
N GLN A 1067 -27.41 -96.68 1.05
CA GLN A 1067 -27.19 -98.14 0.98
C GLN A 1067 -25.90 -98.36 0.17
N ARG A 1068 -25.06 -99.37 0.41
CA ARG A 1068 -24.91 -100.34 1.53
C ARG A 1068 -23.53 -101.00 1.34
N GLU A 1069 -22.75 -101.16 2.41
CA GLU A 1069 -21.46 -101.89 2.58
C GLU A 1069 -20.66 -101.07 3.64
N ASP A 1070 -20.10 -101.60 4.73
CA ASP A 1070 -20.10 -102.99 5.22
C ASP A 1070 -20.14 -103.07 6.77
N PHE A 1071 -20.38 -104.28 7.30
CA PHE A 1071 -20.47 -104.58 8.74
C PHE A 1071 -19.14 -105.10 9.32
N GLN A 1072 -18.63 -104.43 10.38
CA GLN A 1072 -18.23 -104.97 11.71
C GLN A 1072 -17.25 -106.19 11.84
N PRO A 1073 -16.73 -106.55 13.05
CA PRO A 1073 -16.56 -105.77 14.30
C PRO A 1073 -15.16 -105.89 15.01
N ILE A 1074 -14.84 -104.85 15.80
CA ILE A 1074 -14.21 -104.84 17.15
C ILE A 1074 -12.91 -105.63 17.42
N ALA A 1075 -11.84 -104.84 17.65
CA ALA A 1075 -10.77 -105.02 18.65
C ALA A 1075 -9.93 -103.70 18.72
N ASP A 1076 -9.37 -103.22 19.84
CA ASP A 1076 -9.71 -103.35 21.27
C ASP A 1076 -9.07 -102.17 22.08
N LEU A 1077 -9.06 -102.22 23.41
CA LEU A 1077 -8.36 -101.32 24.36
C LEU A 1077 -6.84 -101.64 24.44
N PRO A 1078 -5.93 -100.80 25.02
CA PRO A 1078 -6.11 -99.71 26.03
C PRO A 1078 -5.31 -98.40 25.72
N SER A 1079 -5.12 -97.38 26.60
CA SER A 1079 -5.95 -96.63 27.57
C SER A 1079 -5.14 -95.42 28.16
N ILE A 1080 -5.72 -94.62 29.08
CA ILE A 1080 -5.05 -93.74 30.09
C ILE A 1080 -4.40 -92.41 29.61
N ASP A 1081 -4.98 -91.29 30.11
CA ASP A 1081 -4.39 -90.01 30.58
C ASP A 1081 -3.43 -89.16 29.68
N ARG A 1082 -3.20 -87.85 29.90
CA ARG A 1082 -3.60 -86.92 31.00
C ARG A 1082 -3.72 -85.44 30.52
N HIS A 1083 -3.98 -84.53 31.47
CA HIS A 1083 -3.78 -83.06 31.47
C HIS A 1083 -2.69 -82.53 30.51
N SER A 1084 -2.79 -81.31 29.96
CA SER A 1084 -3.20 -80.07 30.65
C SER A 1084 -3.94 -79.06 29.78
#